data_AF-A0A970MD78-F1
#
_entry.id   AF-A0A970MD78-F1
#
_cell.length_a   1.000
_cell.length_b   1.000
_cell.length_c   1.000
_cell.angle_alpha   90.00
_cell.angle_beta   90.00
_cell.angle_gamma   90.00
#
_symmetry.space_group_name_H-M   'P 1'
#
loop_
_entity.id
_entity.type
_entity.pdbx_description
1 polymer ?
#
loop_
_entity_poly.entity_id
_entity_poly.type
_entity_poly.pdbx_seq_one_letter_code
_entity_poly.pdbx_strand_id
1 'polypeptide(L)'
;MKLNLQQEESRPVFPKRAVITAGMPYGNKELHFGHIGGVFVHADMFARFLRDRIGKENVLFVSGTDCYGSPIVETYMQLVSKGEFSGTIEEFVIENHQKQKDVLDAYKIDIDLFAASGIGRSAEIHREVSEDLIRKLYANGHLIKMTTSQFYDSEREVFLNGRQVVGQCPIEGCSSEKGYADECSLGHQYQPVDLINPRSTLSGKKPEMRDVTNWYVDLEKFYPLLQKWVEDLKTDPSSRDFAIKSIEEFLEPPVIYVKKEFLEEIEPLADLLPPYEITDSGKKSSLPMSFHSLEEREKACDILSQHGIRFRTGKTLVPFRLTGNIEWGVPAPSLEGTEGLTIWVWPESLWAPISFTKTALEMKQSEDNWEKWWCSSDAKVYQFIGQDNVYFYGPAEMSIFMGLQGKDSVYPAPEGAIQTPELIVNNHVLFLNKKAGSSSAVKPPMAGELLEHYMPEQLRAHFLGLGLGIRSVSFQPKPLNPKARESDSDPVLKEGNLLTNVFNRVVRSCFYTAQKYYDSQIPAGDISVEIIEEARKTVLEVERLIYRYEFHLVMNALDLYIRNTNKYWVRNIRQAEEENDDTLRRQVLIDCFYMVRIAAILMHPIAPEGTEMIREYLGADESFWSWDRIFEPVNAFTKAGHKLKFLEPREDFFKKHPSQFSSK
;
A
#
# COMPACT_ATOMS: atom_id res chain seq x y z
N MET A 1 39.55 19.25 1.06
CA MET A 1 39.23 18.66 -0.28
C MET A 1 39.83 17.24 -0.44
N LYS A 2 39.58 16.36 0.53
CA LYS A 2 39.88 14.90 0.53
C LYS A 2 38.93 14.20 1.54
N LEU A 3 37.65 14.58 1.52
CA LEU A 3 36.61 13.86 2.26
C LEU A 3 36.01 12.84 1.28
N ASN A 4 36.43 11.58 1.45
CA ASN A 4 35.82 10.34 0.99
C ASN A 4 35.25 10.28 -0.44
N LEU A 5 36.12 10.12 -1.43
CA LEU A 5 35.74 9.57 -2.75
C LEU A 5 35.10 8.16 -2.63
N GLN A 6 35.39 7.39 -1.57
CA GLN A 6 34.75 6.10 -1.31
C GLN A 6 33.28 6.20 -0.84
N GLN A 7 32.81 7.36 -0.35
CA GLN A 7 31.40 7.50 0.07
C GLN A 7 30.48 7.97 -1.08
N GLU A 8 31.02 8.58 -2.13
CA GLU A 8 30.28 8.93 -3.34
C GLU A 8 29.95 7.70 -4.21
N GLU A 9 30.74 6.61 -4.13
CA GLU A 9 30.52 5.36 -4.88
C GLU A 9 29.29 4.54 -4.44
N SER A 10 28.57 4.92 -3.37
CA SER A 10 27.38 4.21 -2.87
C SER A 10 26.12 5.09 -2.73
N ARG A 11 26.02 6.14 -3.55
CA ARG A 11 24.79 6.94 -3.64
C ARG A 11 23.74 6.16 -4.45
N PRO A 12 22.49 6.04 -3.97
CA PRO A 12 21.47 5.31 -4.70
C PRO A 12 21.12 5.93 -6.05
N VAL A 13 20.73 5.08 -7.01
CA VAL A 13 20.26 5.49 -8.34
C VAL A 13 18.74 5.31 -8.40
N PHE A 14 18.04 6.38 -8.78
CA PHE A 14 16.60 6.37 -8.99
C PHE A 14 16.28 6.25 -10.49
N PRO A 15 15.11 5.71 -10.86
CA PRO A 15 14.73 5.57 -12.26
C PRO A 15 14.51 6.94 -12.91
N LYS A 16 14.50 6.98 -14.25
CA LYS A 16 14.17 8.21 -14.97
C LYS A 16 12.68 8.51 -14.96
N ARG A 17 11.84 7.48 -14.79
CA ARG A 17 10.39 7.59 -14.65
C ARG A 17 9.86 6.63 -13.62
N ALA A 18 8.80 7.01 -12.93
CA ALA A 18 8.20 6.16 -11.91
C ALA A 18 6.68 6.16 -11.98
N VAL A 19 6.09 4.97 -11.83
CA VAL A 19 4.68 4.82 -11.47
C VAL A 19 4.62 4.39 -10.01
N ILE A 20 3.89 5.13 -9.18
CA ILE A 20 3.59 4.76 -7.81
C ILE A 20 2.15 4.30 -7.79
N THR A 21 1.89 3.19 -7.11
CA THR A 21 0.54 2.71 -6.82
C THR A 21 0.34 2.53 -5.33
N ALA A 22 -0.90 2.67 -4.90
CA ALA A 22 -1.36 2.30 -3.57
C ALA A 22 -2.52 1.31 -3.73
N GLY A 23 -2.52 0.25 -2.92
CA GLY A 23 -3.55 -0.79 -2.96
C GLY A 23 -4.97 -0.23 -2.95
N MET A 24 -5.83 -0.79 -3.79
CA MET A 24 -7.18 -0.27 -4.04
C MET A 24 -8.15 -0.62 -2.91
N PRO A 25 -8.74 0.37 -2.21
CA PRO A 25 -9.80 0.11 -1.24
C PRO A 25 -11.09 -0.36 -1.92
N TYR A 26 -11.77 -1.33 -1.32
CA TYR A 26 -13.10 -1.78 -1.75
C TYR A 26 -14.14 -0.66 -1.70
N GLY A 27 -14.97 -0.56 -2.72
CA GLY A 27 -16.02 0.45 -2.90
C GLY A 27 -17.27 0.29 -2.03
N ASN A 28 -17.20 -0.46 -0.91
CA ASN A 28 -18.33 -0.66 0.00
C ASN A 28 -18.25 0.15 1.31
N LYS A 29 -17.15 0.88 1.55
CA LYS A 29 -16.92 1.59 2.81
C LYS A 29 -15.97 2.76 2.65
N GLU A 30 -16.00 3.65 3.65
CA GLU A 30 -15.02 4.72 3.81
C GLU A 30 -13.64 4.20 4.23
N LEU A 31 -12.63 5.05 4.09
CA LEU A 31 -11.26 4.73 4.49
C LEU A 31 -11.09 4.85 6.00
N HIS A 32 -10.68 3.76 6.65
CA HIS A 32 -10.17 3.80 8.02
C HIS A 32 -8.68 4.13 8.11
N PHE A 33 -8.21 4.42 9.32
CA PHE A 33 -6.80 4.76 9.64
C PHE A 33 -5.76 3.81 9.01
N GLY A 34 -6.04 2.50 8.93
CA GLY A 34 -5.15 1.52 8.31
C GLY A 34 -4.91 1.71 6.80
N HIS A 35 -5.89 2.18 6.02
CA HIS A 35 -5.66 2.47 4.59
C HIS A 35 -4.72 3.67 4.45
N ILE A 36 -4.98 4.72 5.24
CA ILE A 36 -4.19 5.95 5.20
C ILE A 36 -2.77 5.71 5.74
N GLY A 37 -2.67 5.32 7.01
CA GLY A 37 -1.39 5.16 7.70
C GLY A 37 -0.61 3.92 7.31
N GLY A 38 -1.27 2.87 6.81
CA GLY A 38 -0.61 1.65 6.37
C GLY A 38 -0.19 1.65 4.90
N VAL A 39 -0.78 2.51 4.06
CA VAL A 39 -0.54 2.48 2.61
C VAL A 39 -0.40 3.88 2.01
N PHE A 40 -1.46 4.69 1.98
CA PHE A 40 -1.50 5.93 1.18
C PHE A 40 -0.49 6.99 1.61
N VAL A 41 -0.26 7.18 2.91
CA VAL A 41 0.75 8.16 3.40
C VAL A 41 2.16 7.77 2.98
N HIS A 42 2.48 6.46 3.00
CA HIS A 42 3.79 5.97 2.57
C HIS A 42 3.98 6.12 1.06
N ALA A 43 2.95 5.76 0.27
CA ALA A 43 2.96 5.92 -1.17
C ALA A 43 3.12 7.40 -1.58
N ASP A 44 2.36 8.30 -0.93
CA ASP A 44 2.41 9.73 -1.21
C ASP A 44 3.74 10.37 -0.84
N MET A 45 4.31 10.00 0.31
CA MET A 45 5.65 10.47 0.70
C MET A 45 6.68 10.08 -0.36
N PHE A 46 6.65 8.82 -0.83
CA PHE A 46 7.58 8.37 -1.84
C PHE A 46 7.34 9.04 -3.21
N ALA A 47 6.08 9.22 -3.61
CA ALA A 47 5.71 9.92 -4.84
C ALA A 47 6.21 11.38 -4.83
N ARG A 48 5.99 12.13 -3.73
CA ARG A 48 6.48 13.50 -3.56
C ARG A 48 8.00 13.58 -3.60
N PHE A 49 8.68 12.67 -2.89
CA PHE A 49 10.14 12.58 -2.95
C PHE A 49 10.62 12.37 -4.39
N LEU A 50 10.01 11.45 -5.15
CA LEU A 50 10.39 11.22 -6.54
C LEU A 50 10.08 12.44 -7.42
N ARG A 51 8.95 13.14 -7.23
CA ARG A 51 8.65 14.38 -7.97
C ARG A 51 9.72 15.45 -7.76
N ASP A 52 10.18 15.62 -6.52
CA ASP A 52 11.28 16.54 -6.19
C ASP A 52 12.63 16.04 -6.75
N ARG A 53 12.83 14.72 -6.80
CA ARG A 53 14.11 14.08 -7.15
C ARG A 53 14.35 13.97 -8.64
N ILE A 54 13.32 13.64 -9.43
CA ILE A 54 13.39 13.33 -10.86
C ILE A 54 12.44 14.18 -11.72
N GLY A 55 11.71 15.12 -11.13
CA GLY A 55 10.77 15.99 -11.83
C GLY A 55 9.33 15.47 -11.77
N LYS A 56 8.37 16.39 -11.63
CA LYS A 56 6.94 16.08 -11.46
C LYS A 56 6.36 15.37 -12.69
N GLU A 57 6.83 15.74 -13.88
CA GLU A 57 6.42 15.17 -15.16
C GLU A 57 6.90 13.72 -15.37
N ASN A 58 7.88 13.27 -14.58
CA ASN A 58 8.45 11.91 -14.66
C ASN A 58 7.87 10.96 -13.61
N VAL A 59 6.83 11.38 -12.89
CA VAL A 59 6.19 10.59 -11.84
C VAL A 59 4.68 10.57 -12.04
N LEU A 60 4.10 9.37 -12.03
CA LEU A 60 2.65 9.16 -11.96
C LEU A 60 2.29 8.40 -10.70
N PHE A 61 1.51 9.01 -9.82
CA PHE A 61 0.87 8.33 -8.71
C PHE A 61 -0.58 8.03 -9.07
N VAL A 62 -0.91 6.76 -9.27
CA VAL A 62 -2.28 6.30 -9.58
C VAL A 62 -2.78 5.30 -8.55
N SER A 63 -4.04 5.40 -8.19
CA SER A 63 -4.75 4.43 -7.36
C SER A 63 -6.25 4.53 -7.69
N GLY A 64 -7.09 3.80 -6.98
CA GLY A 64 -8.52 3.93 -7.19
C GLY A 64 -9.35 3.04 -6.28
N THR A 65 -10.65 3.18 -6.41
CA THR A 65 -11.62 2.32 -5.75
C THR A 65 -11.78 1.03 -6.54
N ASP A 66 -11.67 -0.11 -5.85
CA ASP A 66 -12.10 -1.41 -6.38
C ASP A 66 -13.64 -1.45 -6.33
N CYS A 67 -14.24 -1.40 -7.51
CA CYS A 67 -15.69 -1.29 -7.67
C CYS A 67 -16.44 -2.62 -7.63
N TYR A 68 -15.74 -3.77 -7.61
CA TYR A 68 -16.37 -5.08 -7.83
C TYR A 68 -16.24 -6.02 -6.62
N GLY A 69 -16.89 -7.18 -6.71
CA GLY A 69 -16.81 -8.25 -5.71
C GLY A 69 -18.03 -8.40 -4.81
N SER A 70 -18.16 -9.60 -4.23
CA SER A 70 -19.32 -9.98 -3.42
C SER A 70 -19.52 -9.16 -2.13
N PRO A 71 -18.48 -8.61 -1.44
CA PRO A 71 -18.72 -7.77 -0.27
C PRO A 71 -19.48 -6.48 -0.59
N ILE A 72 -19.28 -5.90 -1.78
CA ILE A 72 -20.00 -4.70 -2.23
C ILE A 72 -21.47 -5.03 -2.41
N VAL A 73 -21.78 -6.10 -3.16
CA VAL A 73 -23.15 -6.57 -3.39
C VAL A 73 -23.85 -6.90 -2.07
N GLU A 74 -23.18 -7.62 -1.17
CA GLU A 74 -23.74 -7.96 0.15
C GLU A 74 -24.04 -6.71 0.98
N THR A 75 -23.10 -5.77 1.08
CA THR A 75 -23.28 -4.53 1.86
C THR A 75 -24.40 -3.68 1.29
N TYR A 76 -24.42 -3.50 -0.04
CA TYR A 76 -25.46 -2.78 -0.77
C TYR A 76 -26.85 -3.36 -0.48
N MET A 77 -27.02 -4.68 -0.67
CA MET A 77 -28.31 -5.35 -0.45
C MET A 77 -28.78 -5.26 1.01
N GLN A 78 -27.86 -5.35 1.98
CA GLN A 78 -28.19 -5.20 3.40
C GLN A 78 -28.67 -3.78 3.75
N LEU A 79 -28.08 -2.75 3.16
CA LEU A 79 -28.49 -1.36 3.39
C LEU A 79 -29.85 -1.07 2.74
N VAL A 80 -30.07 -1.57 1.51
CA VAL A 80 -31.36 -1.48 0.83
C VAL A 80 -32.46 -2.21 1.62
N SER A 81 -32.19 -3.40 2.13
CA SER A 81 -33.19 -4.18 2.89
C SER A 81 -33.57 -3.53 4.22
N LYS A 82 -32.68 -2.71 4.80
CA LYS A 82 -32.94 -1.94 6.03
C LYS A 82 -33.58 -0.57 5.75
N GLY A 83 -33.70 -0.17 4.48
CA GLY A 83 -34.14 1.17 4.09
C GLY A 83 -33.13 2.27 4.40
N GLU A 84 -31.85 1.90 4.61
CA GLU A 84 -30.74 2.85 4.86
C GLU A 84 -30.12 3.37 3.55
N PHE A 85 -30.45 2.76 2.41
CA PHE A 85 -30.04 3.18 1.07
C PHE A 85 -31.16 2.92 0.06
N SER A 86 -31.37 3.81 -0.92
CA SER A 86 -32.47 3.70 -1.90
C SER A 86 -32.04 3.77 -3.37
N GLY A 87 -30.73 3.84 -3.64
CA GLY A 87 -30.17 3.94 -4.99
C GLY A 87 -29.80 2.59 -5.62
N THR A 88 -29.17 2.66 -6.78
CA THR A 88 -28.54 1.54 -7.49
C THR A 88 -27.19 1.15 -6.87
N ILE A 89 -26.67 -0.04 -7.21
CA ILE A 89 -25.33 -0.45 -6.78
C ILE A 89 -24.24 0.47 -7.36
N GLU A 90 -24.44 1.00 -8.56
CA GLU A 90 -23.53 1.97 -9.18
C GLU A 90 -23.49 3.27 -8.38
N GLU A 91 -24.65 3.83 -8.01
CA GLU A 91 -24.75 5.02 -7.14
C GLU A 91 -24.09 4.76 -5.77
N PHE A 92 -24.29 3.58 -5.19
CA PHE A 92 -23.64 3.20 -3.93
C PHE A 92 -22.11 3.20 -4.02
N VAL A 93 -21.55 2.66 -5.10
CA VAL A 93 -20.09 2.65 -5.32
C VAL A 93 -19.58 4.06 -5.64
N ILE A 94 -20.33 4.87 -6.40
CA ILE A 94 -19.99 6.27 -6.67
C ILE A 94 -19.93 7.08 -5.37
N GLU A 95 -20.92 6.94 -4.49
CA GLU A 95 -20.93 7.63 -3.19
C GLU A 95 -19.73 7.23 -2.33
N ASN A 96 -19.39 5.94 -2.28
CA ASN A 96 -18.22 5.47 -1.53
C ASN A 96 -16.90 5.92 -2.17
N HIS A 97 -16.79 5.90 -3.50
CA HIS A 97 -15.63 6.42 -4.21
C HIS A 97 -15.38 7.89 -3.87
N GLN A 98 -16.43 8.72 -3.89
CA GLN A 98 -16.33 10.13 -3.52
C GLN A 98 -15.88 10.31 -2.06
N LYS A 99 -16.48 9.58 -1.11
CA LYS A 99 -16.06 9.61 0.30
C LYS A 99 -14.59 9.22 0.48
N GLN A 100 -14.13 8.19 -0.23
CA GLN A 100 -12.72 7.78 -0.19
C GLN A 100 -11.81 8.88 -0.73
N LYS A 101 -12.17 9.49 -1.87
CA LYS A 101 -11.44 10.62 -2.45
C LYS A 101 -11.38 11.82 -1.50
N ASP A 102 -12.51 12.20 -0.91
CA ASP A 102 -12.58 13.34 0.02
C ASP A 102 -11.67 13.14 1.24
N VAL A 103 -11.60 11.91 1.76
CA VAL A 103 -10.67 11.57 2.84
C VAL A 103 -9.21 11.68 2.38
N LEU A 104 -8.86 11.18 1.20
CA LEU A 104 -7.50 11.29 0.66
C LEU A 104 -7.09 12.75 0.45
N ASP A 105 -7.98 13.58 -0.10
CA ASP A 105 -7.79 15.02 -0.27
C ASP A 105 -7.59 15.73 1.09
N ALA A 106 -8.37 15.34 2.11
CA ALA A 106 -8.23 15.88 3.46
C ALA A 106 -6.88 15.52 4.12
N TYR A 107 -6.29 14.37 3.77
CA TYR A 107 -4.95 13.96 4.18
C TYR A 107 -3.81 14.47 3.28
N LYS A 108 -4.14 15.30 2.28
CA LYS A 108 -3.17 15.91 1.35
C LYS A 108 -2.40 14.86 0.54
N ILE A 109 -3.05 13.75 0.20
CA ILE A 109 -2.49 12.74 -0.70
C ILE A 109 -2.56 13.28 -2.14
N ASP A 110 -1.41 13.48 -2.78
CA ASP A 110 -1.29 14.10 -4.11
C ASP A 110 -1.25 13.01 -5.19
N ILE A 111 -2.40 12.39 -5.43
CA ILE A 111 -2.60 11.36 -6.46
C ILE A 111 -2.88 12.05 -7.80
N ASP A 112 -2.17 11.66 -8.86
CA ASP A 112 -2.42 12.18 -10.22
C ASP A 112 -3.78 11.75 -10.75
N LEU A 113 -4.20 10.52 -10.42
CA LEU A 113 -5.55 10.04 -10.65
C LEU A 113 -5.97 9.01 -9.59
N PHE A 114 -6.99 9.34 -8.81
CA PHE A 114 -7.74 8.39 -7.99
C PHE A 114 -8.99 7.95 -8.77
N ALA A 115 -8.88 6.84 -9.48
CA ALA A 115 -9.90 6.34 -10.40
C ALA A 115 -10.86 5.35 -9.71
N ALA A 116 -11.73 4.73 -10.50
CA ALA A 116 -12.60 3.63 -10.07
C ALA A 116 -12.68 2.59 -11.20
N SER A 117 -12.51 1.30 -10.88
CA SER A 117 -12.49 0.23 -11.90
C SER A 117 -13.85 0.09 -12.63
N GLY A 118 -14.94 0.54 -12.03
CA GLY A 118 -16.30 0.45 -12.56
C GLY A 118 -17.02 1.77 -12.81
N ILE A 119 -16.35 2.93 -12.73
CA ILE A 119 -16.98 4.25 -12.94
C ILE A 119 -16.28 5.05 -14.06
N GLY A 120 -17.07 5.71 -14.91
CA GLY A 120 -16.60 6.73 -15.86
C GLY A 120 -15.61 6.23 -16.92
N ARG A 121 -14.76 7.13 -17.42
CA ARG A 121 -13.78 6.83 -18.48
C ARG A 121 -12.76 5.77 -18.06
N SER A 122 -12.39 5.72 -16.78
CA SER A 122 -11.50 4.67 -16.27
C SER A 122 -12.10 3.28 -16.39
N ALA A 123 -13.43 3.12 -16.27
CA ALA A 123 -14.09 1.82 -16.43
C ALA A 123 -14.08 1.33 -17.89
N GLU A 124 -14.26 2.23 -18.85
CA GLU A 124 -14.19 1.92 -20.28
C GLU A 124 -12.79 1.41 -20.63
N ILE A 125 -11.75 2.18 -20.28
CA ILE A 125 -10.35 1.80 -20.50
C ILE A 125 -10.03 0.51 -19.75
N HIS A 126 -10.54 0.36 -18.53
CA HIS A 126 -10.30 -0.84 -17.73
C HIS A 126 -10.93 -2.09 -18.35
N ARG A 127 -12.11 -1.99 -18.96
CA ARG A 127 -12.73 -3.08 -19.72
C ARG A 127 -11.89 -3.46 -20.95
N GLU A 128 -11.43 -2.47 -21.72
CA GLU A 128 -10.57 -2.70 -22.90
C GLU A 128 -9.25 -3.37 -22.52
N VAL A 129 -8.58 -2.86 -21.48
CA VAL A 129 -7.33 -3.42 -20.95
C VAL A 129 -7.56 -4.86 -20.46
N SER A 130 -8.62 -5.09 -19.69
CA SER A 130 -8.91 -6.42 -19.17
C SER A 130 -9.19 -7.44 -20.27
N GLU A 131 -9.95 -7.05 -21.30
CA GLU A 131 -10.18 -7.90 -22.47
C GLU A 131 -8.87 -8.23 -23.20
N ASP A 132 -8.02 -7.23 -23.47
CA ASP A 132 -6.74 -7.41 -24.15
C ASP A 132 -5.79 -8.32 -23.37
N LEU A 133 -5.64 -8.11 -22.05
CA LEU A 133 -4.80 -8.95 -21.19
C LEU A 133 -5.26 -10.40 -21.20
N ILE A 134 -6.56 -10.66 -21.02
CA ILE A 134 -7.09 -12.03 -20.99
C ILE A 134 -6.89 -12.73 -22.34
N ARG A 135 -7.15 -12.02 -23.45
CA ARG A 135 -6.91 -12.58 -24.79
C ARG A 135 -5.44 -12.87 -25.03
N LYS A 136 -4.52 -12.03 -24.55
CA LYS A 136 -3.07 -12.26 -24.63
C LYS A 136 -2.65 -13.47 -23.81
N LEU A 137 -3.07 -13.57 -22.55
CA LEU A 137 -2.78 -14.74 -21.70
C LEU A 137 -3.30 -16.04 -22.33
N TYR A 138 -4.49 -16.00 -22.92
CA TYR A 138 -5.07 -17.12 -23.66
C TYR A 138 -4.22 -17.49 -24.88
N ALA A 139 -3.92 -16.52 -25.75
CA ALA A 139 -3.11 -16.73 -26.95
C ALA A 139 -1.70 -17.24 -26.64
N ASN A 140 -1.15 -16.85 -25.49
CA ASN A 140 0.16 -17.30 -25.01
C ASN A 140 0.14 -18.70 -24.38
N GLY A 141 -1.04 -19.31 -24.16
CA GLY A 141 -1.18 -20.66 -23.60
C GLY A 141 -1.05 -20.75 -22.07
N HIS A 142 -1.28 -19.64 -21.38
CA HIS A 142 -1.14 -19.53 -19.92
C HIS A 142 -2.47 -19.65 -19.16
N LEU A 143 -3.58 -19.78 -19.89
CA LEU A 143 -4.89 -20.03 -19.29
C LEU A 143 -5.27 -21.51 -19.38
N ILE A 144 -5.90 -22.01 -18.31
CA ILE A 144 -6.51 -23.33 -18.26
C ILE A 144 -8.00 -23.21 -17.93
N LYS A 145 -8.78 -24.13 -18.48
CA LYS A 145 -10.22 -24.23 -18.27
C LYS A 145 -10.49 -25.30 -17.22
N MET A 146 -11.19 -24.93 -16.15
CA MET A 146 -11.53 -25.84 -15.07
C MET A 146 -13.03 -25.77 -14.77
N THR A 147 -13.64 -26.93 -14.52
CA THR A 147 -15.04 -27.04 -14.10
C THR A 147 -15.08 -27.33 -12.61
N THR A 148 -15.77 -26.47 -11.86
CA THR A 148 -15.96 -26.60 -10.41
C THR A 148 -17.44 -26.55 -10.07
N SER A 149 -17.88 -27.32 -9.08
CA SER A 149 -19.26 -27.23 -8.60
C SER A 149 -19.43 -26.04 -7.65
N GLN A 150 -20.44 -25.20 -7.88
CA GLN A 150 -20.74 -24.00 -7.09
C GLN A 150 -22.19 -23.96 -6.64
N PHE A 151 -22.46 -23.31 -5.51
CA PHE A 151 -23.81 -23.08 -5.03
C PHE A 151 -24.58 -22.14 -5.97
N TYR A 152 -25.85 -22.47 -6.22
CA TYR A 152 -26.76 -21.71 -7.07
C TYR A 152 -28.10 -21.51 -6.37
N ASP A 153 -28.61 -20.28 -6.42
CA ASP A 153 -29.93 -19.93 -5.91
C ASP A 153 -30.95 -19.97 -7.05
N SER A 154 -31.75 -21.04 -7.09
CA SER A 154 -32.75 -21.23 -8.14
C SER A 154 -33.93 -20.27 -8.08
N GLU A 155 -34.14 -19.55 -6.98
CA GLU A 155 -35.21 -18.54 -6.86
C GLU A 155 -34.73 -17.17 -7.37
N ARG A 156 -33.45 -16.87 -7.19
CA ARG A 156 -32.81 -15.64 -7.67
C ARG A 156 -32.09 -15.80 -9.01
N GLU A 157 -32.05 -17.03 -9.52
CA GLU A 157 -31.37 -17.44 -10.75
C GLU A 157 -29.88 -17.04 -10.81
N VAL A 158 -29.19 -17.04 -9.66
CA VAL A 158 -27.81 -16.54 -9.53
C VAL A 158 -26.87 -17.52 -8.80
N PHE A 159 -25.60 -17.54 -9.19
CA PHE A 159 -24.55 -18.26 -8.44
C PHE A 159 -24.19 -17.55 -7.13
N LEU A 160 -23.95 -18.32 -6.08
CA LEU A 160 -23.63 -17.82 -4.75
C LEU A 160 -22.16 -18.04 -4.42
N ASN A 161 -21.49 -17.00 -3.93
CA ASN A 161 -20.08 -17.03 -3.59
C ASN A 161 -19.84 -16.59 -2.14
N GLY A 162 -18.87 -17.26 -1.47
CA GLY A 162 -18.41 -16.90 -0.12
C GLY A 162 -19.54 -16.71 0.89
N ARG A 163 -19.72 -15.48 1.37
CA ARG A 163 -20.72 -15.12 2.39
C ARG A 163 -22.17 -15.11 1.90
N GLN A 164 -22.40 -15.31 0.60
CA GLN A 164 -23.75 -15.46 0.05
C GLN A 164 -24.39 -16.81 0.39
N VAL A 165 -23.59 -17.76 0.91
CA VAL A 165 -24.08 -19.03 1.44
C VAL A 165 -23.76 -19.09 2.93
N VAL A 166 -24.75 -19.42 3.74
CA VAL A 166 -24.59 -19.67 5.17
C VAL A 166 -25.12 -21.06 5.53
N GLY A 167 -24.45 -21.73 6.46
CA GLY A 167 -24.84 -23.05 6.95
C GLY A 167 -24.18 -23.34 8.30
N GLN A 168 -24.07 -24.63 8.61
CA GLN A 168 -23.38 -25.14 9.79
C GLN A 168 -22.05 -25.77 9.36
N CYS A 169 -21.01 -25.53 10.14
CA CYS A 169 -19.70 -26.11 9.88
C CYS A 169 -19.79 -27.65 9.93
N PRO A 170 -19.33 -28.38 8.89
CA PRO A 170 -19.32 -29.84 8.90
C PRO A 170 -18.29 -30.46 9.85
N ILE A 171 -17.38 -29.65 10.39
CA ILE A 171 -16.34 -30.14 11.30
C ILE A 171 -16.95 -30.50 12.65
N GLU A 172 -16.92 -31.79 12.98
CA GLU A 172 -17.40 -32.31 14.27
C GLU A 172 -16.69 -31.66 15.45
N GLY A 173 -17.45 -31.29 16.48
CA GLY A 173 -16.96 -30.55 17.65
C GLY A 173 -16.74 -29.05 17.40
N CYS A 174 -17.01 -28.55 16.19
CA CYS A 174 -16.88 -27.13 15.90
C CYS A 174 -18.02 -26.33 16.55
N SER A 175 -17.66 -25.36 17.38
CA SER A 175 -18.58 -24.40 18.00
C SER A 175 -18.80 -23.14 17.15
N SER A 176 -18.49 -23.19 15.86
CA SER A 176 -18.64 -22.05 14.95
C SER A 176 -20.13 -21.70 14.82
N GLU A 177 -20.47 -20.44 15.05
CA GLU A 177 -21.86 -19.98 14.95
C GLU A 177 -22.38 -20.05 13.51
N LYS A 178 -21.48 -19.93 12.50
CA LYS A 178 -21.81 -19.99 11.08
C LYS A 178 -20.74 -20.69 10.26
N GLY A 179 -21.17 -21.51 9.30
CA GLY A 179 -20.39 -21.93 8.14
C GLY A 179 -20.76 -21.04 6.94
N TYR A 180 -19.80 -20.77 6.07
CA TYR A 180 -19.94 -20.14 4.75
C TYR A 180 -19.56 -21.16 3.68
N ALA A 181 -19.78 -20.81 2.41
CA ALA A 181 -19.59 -21.68 1.23
C ALA A 181 -18.54 -22.78 1.45
N ASP A 182 -17.27 -22.41 1.59
CA ASP A 182 -16.11 -23.28 1.74
C ASP A 182 -15.32 -23.07 3.06
N GLU A 183 -15.81 -22.19 3.95
CA GLU A 183 -15.13 -21.87 5.22
C GLU A 183 -16.08 -21.54 6.37
N CYS A 184 -15.72 -21.80 7.64
CA CYS A 184 -16.52 -21.34 8.79
C CYS A 184 -15.96 -20.09 9.47
N SER A 185 -16.76 -19.45 10.33
CA SER A 185 -16.36 -18.25 11.07
C SER A 185 -15.15 -18.43 12.02
N LEU A 186 -14.81 -19.68 12.36
CA LEU A 186 -13.60 -20.03 13.12
C LEU A 186 -12.40 -20.40 12.22
N GLY A 187 -12.56 -20.29 10.90
CA GLY A 187 -11.51 -20.52 9.90
C GLY A 187 -11.30 -21.98 9.50
N HIS A 188 -12.22 -22.89 9.83
CA HIS A 188 -12.18 -24.24 9.24
C HIS A 188 -12.54 -24.16 7.76
N GLN A 189 -11.73 -24.79 6.91
CA GLN A 189 -11.97 -24.92 5.47
C GLN A 189 -12.57 -26.30 5.20
N TYR A 190 -13.51 -26.40 4.25
CA TYR A 190 -14.17 -27.64 3.84
C TYR A 190 -14.73 -27.48 2.42
N GLN A 191 -15.13 -28.59 1.78
CA GLN A 191 -15.73 -28.49 0.46
C GLN A 191 -17.14 -27.87 0.56
N PRO A 192 -17.57 -27.06 -0.42
CA PRO A 192 -18.92 -26.50 -0.43
C PRO A 192 -20.02 -27.55 -0.21
N VAL A 193 -19.86 -28.72 -0.82
CA VAL A 193 -20.82 -29.84 -0.68
C VAL A 193 -20.96 -30.37 0.75
N ASP A 194 -19.95 -30.16 1.60
CA ASP A 194 -19.95 -30.61 2.98
C ASP A 194 -20.72 -29.63 3.90
N LEU A 195 -20.94 -28.39 3.47
CA LEU A 195 -21.61 -27.39 4.29
C LEU A 195 -23.00 -27.88 4.72
N ILE A 196 -23.22 -28.01 6.02
CA ILE A 196 -24.45 -28.58 6.56
C ILE A 196 -25.57 -27.53 6.50
N ASN A 197 -26.75 -27.91 6.02
CA ASN A 197 -27.92 -27.03 5.91
C ASN A 197 -27.63 -25.69 5.20
N PRO A 198 -27.07 -25.72 3.98
CA PRO A 198 -26.72 -24.50 3.27
C PRO A 198 -27.98 -23.70 2.97
N ARG A 199 -27.89 -22.38 3.11
CA ARG A 199 -28.94 -21.41 2.81
C ARG A 199 -28.34 -20.22 2.08
N SER A 200 -29.03 -19.80 1.03
CA SER A 200 -28.77 -18.53 0.36
C SER A 200 -29.06 -17.37 1.30
N THR A 201 -28.17 -16.40 1.42
CA THR A 201 -28.46 -15.14 2.12
C THR A 201 -29.34 -14.21 1.29
N LEU A 202 -29.53 -14.50 -0.02
CA LEU A 202 -30.33 -13.69 -0.93
C LEU A 202 -31.83 -14.08 -0.93
N SER A 203 -32.13 -15.38 -0.92
CA SER A 203 -33.52 -15.90 -0.89
C SER A 203 -33.91 -16.54 0.45
N GLY A 204 -32.93 -16.93 1.28
CA GLY A 204 -33.17 -17.74 2.49
C GLY A 204 -33.45 -19.23 2.22
N LYS A 205 -33.49 -19.66 0.94
CA LYS A 205 -33.74 -21.04 0.52
C LYS A 205 -32.47 -21.88 0.50
N LYS A 206 -32.63 -23.21 0.41
CA LYS A 206 -31.51 -24.14 0.20
C LYS A 206 -31.00 -24.00 -1.23
N PRO A 207 -29.72 -23.65 -1.45
CA PRO A 207 -29.14 -23.60 -2.79
C PRO A 207 -28.87 -25.01 -3.32
N GLU A 208 -28.80 -25.13 -4.64
CA GLU A 208 -28.37 -26.35 -5.35
C GLU A 208 -26.91 -26.23 -5.79
N MET A 209 -26.29 -27.36 -6.13
CA MET A 209 -24.94 -27.36 -6.72
C MET A 209 -25.07 -27.41 -8.23
N ARG A 210 -24.35 -26.52 -8.92
CA ARG A 210 -24.24 -26.50 -10.38
C ARG A 210 -22.79 -26.40 -10.79
N ASP A 211 -22.43 -27.18 -11.79
CA ASP A 211 -21.09 -27.13 -12.37
C ASP A 211 -20.91 -25.88 -13.21
N VAL A 212 -19.78 -25.21 -13.00
CA VAL A 212 -19.41 -24.02 -13.75
C VAL A 212 -17.99 -24.13 -14.27
N THR A 213 -17.84 -23.79 -15.54
CA THR A 213 -16.55 -23.77 -16.21
C THR A 213 -16.00 -22.35 -16.19
N ASN A 214 -14.80 -22.18 -15.63
CA ASN A 214 -14.12 -20.89 -15.55
C ASN A 214 -12.69 -21.01 -16.08
N TRP A 215 -12.12 -19.86 -16.45
CA TRP A 215 -10.72 -19.73 -16.79
C TRP A 215 -9.88 -19.43 -15.55
N TYR A 216 -8.68 -19.99 -15.53
CA TYR A 216 -7.67 -19.82 -14.49
C TYR A 216 -6.33 -19.52 -15.15
N VAL A 217 -5.50 -18.71 -14.50
CA VAL A 217 -4.09 -18.55 -14.85
C VAL A 217 -3.30 -19.70 -14.24
N ASP A 218 -2.54 -20.41 -15.07
CA ASP A 218 -1.72 -21.55 -14.66
C ASP A 218 -0.43 -21.07 -13.99
N LEU A 219 -0.52 -20.74 -12.69
CA LEU A 219 0.60 -20.18 -11.93
C LEU A 219 1.78 -21.16 -11.82
N GLU A 220 1.53 -22.47 -11.83
CA GLU A 220 2.58 -23.49 -11.68
C GLU A 220 3.64 -23.41 -12.79
N LYS A 221 3.24 -23.04 -14.02
CA LYS A 221 4.17 -22.82 -15.13
C LYS A 221 5.22 -21.75 -14.86
N PHE A 222 4.93 -20.79 -13.99
CA PHE A 222 5.81 -19.67 -13.67
C PHE A 222 6.73 -19.96 -12.48
N TYR A 223 6.60 -21.12 -11.82
CA TYR A 223 7.40 -21.48 -10.65
C TYR A 223 8.91 -21.24 -10.81
N PRO A 224 9.58 -21.67 -11.90
CA PRO A 224 11.02 -21.45 -12.05
C PRO A 224 11.39 -19.97 -12.15
N LEU A 225 10.54 -19.15 -12.77
CA LEU A 225 10.76 -17.71 -12.91
C LEU A 225 10.51 -16.99 -11.59
N LEU A 226 9.47 -17.38 -10.86
CA LEU A 226 9.17 -16.85 -9.52
C LEU A 226 10.29 -17.17 -8.52
N GLN A 227 10.86 -18.39 -8.57
CA GLN A 227 12.02 -18.73 -7.74
C GLN A 227 13.21 -17.82 -8.04
N LYS A 228 13.53 -17.61 -9.33
CA LYS A 228 14.62 -16.71 -9.70
C LYS A 228 14.38 -15.27 -9.23
N TRP A 229 13.15 -14.78 -9.36
CA TRP A 229 12.74 -13.47 -8.85
C TRP A 229 12.92 -13.37 -7.33
N VAL A 230 12.48 -14.39 -6.58
CA VAL A 230 12.66 -14.44 -5.12
C VAL A 230 14.13 -14.47 -4.71
N GLU A 231 14.99 -15.17 -5.44
CA GLU A 231 16.44 -15.14 -5.17
C GLU A 231 17.04 -13.75 -5.37
N ASP A 232 16.62 -13.00 -6.40
CA ASP A 232 17.04 -11.61 -6.58
C ASP A 232 16.57 -10.74 -5.40
N LEU A 233 15.31 -10.89 -4.95
CA LEU A 233 14.78 -10.16 -3.79
C LEU A 233 15.61 -10.41 -2.52
N LYS A 234 16.12 -11.63 -2.30
CA LYS A 234 16.97 -11.96 -1.13
C LYS A 234 18.31 -11.22 -1.14
N THR A 235 18.78 -10.80 -2.31
CA THR A 235 20.04 -10.05 -2.44
C THR A 235 19.84 -8.54 -2.43
N ASP A 236 18.59 -8.07 -2.59
CA ASP A 236 18.25 -6.65 -2.60
C ASP A 236 18.05 -6.12 -1.17
N PRO A 237 18.88 -5.18 -0.70
CA PRO A 237 18.76 -4.62 0.66
C PRO A 237 17.48 -3.79 0.88
N SER A 238 16.73 -3.45 -0.17
CA SER A 238 15.44 -2.75 -0.06
C SER A 238 14.26 -3.71 0.20
N SER A 239 14.45 -4.99 -0.11
CA SER A 239 13.42 -6.01 0.04
C SER A 239 13.20 -6.41 1.49
N ARG A 240 11.93 -6.66 1.86
CA ARG A 240 11.54 -6.92 3.26
C ARG A 240 11.45 -8.42 3.51
N ASP A 241 12.27 -8.94 4.44
CA ASP A 241 12.35 -10.37 4.78
C ASP A 241 11.00 -11.06 5.00
N PHE A 242 10.06 -10.40 5.69
CA PHE A 242 8.76 -11.01 5.97
C PHE A 242 7.90 -11.15 4.71
N ALA A 243 8.05 -10.24 3.74
CA ALA A 243 7.35 -10.32 2.46
C ALA A 243 7.95 -11.45 1.62
N ILE A 244 9.29 -11.57 1.56
CA ILE A 244 9.99 -12.67 0.89
C ILE A 244 9.53 -14.01 1.47
N LYS A 245 9.57 -14.17 2.80
CA LYS A 245 9.10 -15.40 3.47
C LYS A 245 7.64 -15.72 3.14
N SER A 246 6.79 -14.70 3.14
CA SER A 246 5.37 -14.87 2.80
C SER A 246 5.17 -15.29 1.35
N ILE A 247 6.03 -14.85 0.40
CA ILE A 247 6.03 -15.32 -1.00
C ILE A 247 6.53 -16.76 -1.07
N GLU A 248 7.64 -17.08 -0.41
CA GLU A 248 8.25 -18.42 -0.38
C GLU A 248 7.28 -19.49 0.16
N GLU A 249 6.46 -19.15 1.16
CA GLU A 249 5.43 -20.05 1.68
C GLU A 249 4.46 -20.53 0.57
N PHE A 250 4.18 -19.72 -0.46
CA PHE A 250 3.35 -20.13 -1.60
C PHE A 250 4.13 -20.87 -2.69
N LEU A 251 5.47 -20.92 -2.61
CA LEU A 251 6.34 -21.67 -3.49
C LEU A 251 6.81 -23.00 -2.87
N GLU A 252 6.24 -23.38 -1.72
CA GLU A 252 6.48 -24.69 -1.12
C GLU A 252 5.88 -25.82 -1.99
N PRO A 253 6.43 -27.04 -1.91
CA PRO A 253 5.85 -28.21 -2.55
C PRO A 253 4.39 -28.44 -2.16
N PRO A 254 3.60 -29.14 -2.99
CA PRO A 254 2.23 -29.46 -2.67
C PRO A 254 2.17 -30.47 -1.52
N VAL A 255 1.72 -30.02 -0.34
CA VAL A 255 1.69 -30.82 0.90
C VAL A 255 0.26 -30.97 1.43
N ILE A 256 -0.04 -32.15 1.97
CA ILE A 256 -1.21 -32.43 2.80
C ILE A 256 -0.76 -32.69 4.24
N TYR A 257 -1.45 -32.10 5.21
CA TYR A 257 -1.27 -32.33 6.63
C TYR A 257 -2.44 -33.15 7.16
N VAL A 258 -2.19 -34.41 7.47
CA VAL A 258 -3.19 -35.30 8.08
C VAL A 258 -2.88 -35.48 9.56
N LYS A 259 -3.88 -35.49 10.44
CA LYS A 259 -3.62 -35.71 11.86
C LYS A 259 -3.14 -37.14 12.10
N LYS A 260 -2.25 -37.31 13.10
CA LYS A 260 -1.71 -38.63 13.47
C LYS A 260 -2.79 -39.63 13.92
N GLU A 261 -3.96 -39.14 14.35
CA GLU A 261 -5.11 -40.00 14.73
C GLU A 261 -5.72 -40.77 13.55
N PHE A 262 -5.55 -40.28 12.31
CA PHE A 262 -6.06 -40.96 11.11
C PHE A 262 -5.04 -41.92 10.48
N LEU A 263 -3.87 -42.17 11.09
CA LEU A 263 -2.83 -43.00 10.46
C LEU A 263 -3.29 -44.45 10.23
N GLU A 264 -3.97 -45.05 11.20
CA GLU A 264 -4.55 -46.39 11.06
C GLU A 264 -5.62 -46.46 9.96
N GLU A 265 -6.27 -45.32 9.64
CA GLU A 265 -7.27 -45.20 8.58
C GLU A 265 -6.62 -44.92 7.20
N ILE A 266 -5.41 -44.36 7.18
CA ILE A 266 -4.63 -44.10 5.95
C ILE A 266 -3.86 -45.33 5.50
N GLU A 267 -3.35 -46.16 6.42
CA GLU A 267 -2.58 -47.38 6.09
C GLU A 267 -3.28 -48.27 5.04
N PRO A 268 -4.60 -48.55 5.13
CA PRO A 268 -5.33 -49.31 4.12
C PRO A 268 -5.47 -48.60 2.77
N LEU A 269 -5.30 -47.28 2.73
CA LEU A 269 -5.43 -46.44 1.54
C LEU A 269 -4.09 -46.18 0.84
N ALA A 270 -2.97 -46.65 1.41
CA ALA A 270 -1.62 -46.35 0.90
C ALA A 270 -1.44 -46.75 -0.58
N ASP A 271 -2.04 -47.85 -1.02
CA ASP A 271 -1.98 -48.31 -2.41
C ASP A 271 -2.87 -47.49 -3.38
N LEU A 272 -3.84 -46.75 -2.85
CA LEU A 272 -4.72 -45.88 -3.64
C LEU A 272 -4.16 -44.46 -3.77
N LEU A 273 -3.38 -44.02 -2.79
CA LEU A 273 -2.79 -42.69 -2.76
C LEU A 273 -1.66 -42.56 -3.80
N PRO A 274 -1.56 -41.42 -4.50
CA PRO A 274 -0.40 -41.10 -5.33
C PRO A 274 0.90 -41.13 -4.52
N PRO A 275 2.09 -41.30 -5.15
CA PRO A 275 3.36 -41.29 -4.44
C PRO A 275 3.54 -40.04 -3.58
N TYR A 276 3.91 -40.23 -2.31
CA TYR A 276 4.15 -39.15 -1.37
C TYR A 276 5.34 -39.43 -0.47
N GLU A 277 5.97 -38.36 0.03
CA GLU A 277 7.03 -38.41 1.02
C GLU A 277 6.53 -37.88 2.36
N ILE A 278 6.86 -38.61 3.43
CA ILE A 278 6.53 -38.21 4.80
C ILE A 278 7.72 -37.46 5.39
N THR A 279 7.53 -36.21 5.80
CA THR A 279 8.54 -35.41 6.52
C THR A 279 8.19 -35.32 8.01
N ASP A 280 8.26 -36.43 8.76
CA ASP A 280 7.97 -36.42 10.21
C ASP A 280 9.13 -35.81 11.01
N SER A 281 8.86 -34.70 11.72
CA SER A 281 9.78 -34.09 12.68
C SER A 281 9.55 -34.58 14.13
N GLY A 282 8.66 -35.55 14.33
CA GLY A 282 8.38 -36.23 15.60
C GLY A 282 7.59 -35.43 16.64
N LYS A 283 7.50 -34.09 16.51
CA LYS A 283 6.86 -33.20 17.51
C LYS A 283 5.47 -32.68 17.15
N LYS A 284 5.03 -32.79 15.90
CA LYS A 284 3.76 -32.21 15.43
C LYS A 284 2.61 -33.22 15.52
N SER A 285 1.40 -32.74 15.79
CA SER A 285 0.16 -33.55 15.85
C SER A 285 -0.37 -33.97 14.46
N SER A 286 0.23 -33.45 13.40
CA SER A 286 -0.09 -33.78 12.00
C SER A 286 1.15 -34.25 11.26
N LEU A 287 0.96 -35.20 10.35
CA LEU A 287 1.93 -35.76 9.46
C LEU A 287 1.87 -35.01 8.11
N PRO A 288 2.96 -34.35 7.69
CA PRO A 288 3.04 -33.77 6.36
C PRO A 288 3.34 -34.86 5.32
N MET A 289 2.48 -34.95 4.31
CA MET A 289 2.61 -35.77 3.11
C MET A 289 2.90 -34.84 1.93
N SER A 290 4.12 -34.88 1.41
CA SER A 290 4.53 -34.08 0.25
C SER A 290 4.35 -34.87 -1.03
N PHE A 291 3.77 -34.23 -2.05
CA PHE A 291 3.53 -34.83 -3.36
C PHE A 291 4.48 -34.22 -4.40
N HIS A 292 4.70 -34.91 -5.52
CA HIS A 292 5.57 -34.40 -6.58
C HIS A 292 4.88 -33.33 -7.43
N SER A 293 3.55 -33.41 -7.58
CA SER A 293 2.77 -32.44 -8.35
C SER A 293 1.47 -32.03 -7.65
N LEU A 294 0.92 -30.88 -8.07
CA LEU A 294 -0.40 -30.45 -7.59
C LEU A 294 -1.49 -31.46 -7.97
N GLU A 295 -1.41 -32.05 -9.17
CA GLU A 295 -2.37 -33.06 -9.63
C GLU A 295 -2.40 -34.30 -8.70
N GLU A 296 -1.24 -34.75 -8.24
CA GLU A 296 -1.14 -35.85 -7.27
C GLU A 296 -1.71 -35.45 -5.92
N ARG A 297 -1.42 -34.24 -5.44
CA ARG A 297 -2.01 -33.72 -4.20
C ARG A 297 -3.53 -33.66 -4.29
N GLU A 298 -4.11 -33.16 -5.38
CA GLU A 298 -5.57 -33.09 -5.55
C GLU A 298 -6.21 -34.47 -5.60
N LYS A 299 -5.59 -35.44 -6.28
CA LYS A 299 -6.05 -36.84 -6.26
C LYS A 299 -6.03 -37.41 -4.84
N ALA A 300 -4.98 -37.12 -4.07
CA ALA A 300 -4.90 -37.53 -2.68
C ALA A 300 -5.98 -36.85 -1.82
N CYS A 301 -6.22 -35.55 -2.00
CA CYS A 301 -7.30 -34.81 -1.35
C CYS A 301 -8.65 -35.48 -1.62
N ASP A 302 -8.97 -35.80 -2.88
CA ASP A 302 -10.22 -36.46 -3.28
C ASP A 302 -10.38 -37.83 -2.59
N ILE A 303 -9.33 -38.66 -2.61
CA ILE A 303 -9.35 -39.98 -1.97
C ILE A 303 -9.58 -39.84 -0.47
N LEU A 304 -8.84 -38.97 0.22
CA LEU A 304 -8.97 -38.76 1.66
C LEU A 304 -10.37 -38.24 2.01
N SER A 305 -10.90 -37.28 1.25
CA SER A 305 -12.26 -36.74 1.42
C SER A 305 -13.33 -37.81 1.24
N GLN A 306 -13.23 -38.66 0.22
CA GLN A 306 -14.18 -39.76 -0.03
C GLN A 306 -14.23 -40.78 1.13
N HIS A 307 -13.14 -40.90 1.88
CA HIS A 307 -13.03 -41.78 3.05
C HIS A 307 -13.28 -41.05 4.38
N GLY A 308 -13.71 -39.79 4.35
CA GLY A 308 -14.01 -39.00 5.54
C GLY A 308 -12.78 -38.60 6.36
N ILE A 309 -11.57 -38.74 5.81
CA ILE A 309 -10.32 -38.42 6.49
C ILE A 309 -10.09 -36.91 6.44
N ARG A 310 -9.89 -36.31 7.62
CA ARG A 310 -9.68 -34.86 7.72
C ARG A 310 -8.23 -34.50 7.48
N PHE A 311 -8.02 -33.53 6.60
CA PHE A 311 -6.70 -33.01 6.30
C PHE A 311 -6.71 -31.48 6.16
N ARG A 312 -5.52 -30.89 6.07
CA ARG A 312 -5.31 -29.50 5.65
C ARG A 312 -4.29 -29.48 4.53
N THR A 313 -4.43 -28.59 3.57
CA THR A 313 -3.40 -28.39 2.54
C THR A 313 -2.38 -27.34 3.01
N GLY A 314 -1.13 -27.52 2.58
CA GLY A 314 -0.10 -26.49 2.68
C GLY A 314 -0.33 -25.37 1.66
N LYS A 315 0.35 -24.25 1.89
CA LYS A 315 0.46 -23.21 0.87
C LYS A 315 1.34 -23.73 -0.26
N THR A 316 0.89 -23.56 -1.49
CA THR A 316 1.61 -23.90 -2.72
C THR A 316 0.94 -23.15 -3.86
N LEU A 317 1.59 -23.08 -5.02
CA LEU A 317 0.98 -22.46 -6.20
C LEU A 317 -0.17 -23.34 -6.67
N VAL A 318 -1.30 -22.69 -6.92
CA VAL A 318 -2.48 -23.30 -7.51
C VAL A 318 -2.97 -22.41 -8.65
N PRO A 319 -3.69 -22.97 -9.64
CA PRO A 319 -4.31 -22.16 -10.67
C PRO A 319 -5.13 -21.01 -10.09
N PHE A 320 -4.88 -19.80 -10.58
CA PHE A 320 -5.49 -18.59 -10.05
C PHE A 320 -6.76 -18.25 -10.84
N ARG A 321 -7.91 -18.24 -10.16
CA ARG A 321 -9.22 -18.02 -10.80
C ARG A 321 -9.28 -16.66 -11.47
N LEU A 322 -9.50 -16.68 -12.79
CA LEU A 322 -9.56 -15.48 -13.62
C LEU A 322 -11.01 -15.02 -13.85
N THR A 323 -11.91 -15.96 -14.13
CA THR A 323 -13.32 -15.66 -14.44
C THR A 323 -14.28 -16.29 -13.43
N GLY A 324 -15.50 -15.75 -13.40
CA GLY A 324 -16.62 -16.17 -12.58
C GLY A 324 -17.96 -15.85 -13.21
N ASN A 325 -19.02 -16.01 -12.41
CA ASN A 325 -20.41 -15.81 -12.83
C ASN A 325 -21.11 -14.78 -11.93
N ILE A 326 -20.40 -13.73 -11.52
CA ILE A 326 -20.99 -12.65 -10.71
C ILE A 326 -21.66 -11.65 -11.64
N GLU A 327 -22.87 -11.23 -11.32
CA GLU A 327 -23.64 -10.23 -12.09
C GLU A 327 -22.97 -8.85 -12.11
N TRP A 328 -22.44 -8.41 -10.96
CA TRP A 328 -21.67 -7.17 -10.81
C TRP A 328 -20.16 -7.40 -10.95
N GLY A 329 -19.65 -7.30 -12.19
CA GLY A 329 -18.24 -7.51 -12.52
C GLY A 329 -17.88 -6.99 -13.92
N VAL A 330 -16.59 -6.95 -14.23
CA VAL A 330 -16.12 -6.65 -15.60
C VAL A 330 -16.48 -7.83 -16.51
N PRO A 331 -17.08 -7.64 -17.69
CA PRO A 331 -17.34 -8.74 -18.63
C PRO A 331 -16.03 -9.40 -19.08
N ALA A 332 -15.97 -10.73 -19.04
CA ALA A 332 -14.84 -11.48 -19.58
C ALA A 332 -15.04 -11.75 -21.08
N PRO A 333 -13.97 -11.81 -21.89
CA PRO A 333 -14.10 -12.17 -23.31
C PRO A 333 -14.57 -13.61 -23.48
N SER A 334 -15.39 -13.84 -24.51
CA SER A 334 -15.80 -15.19 -24.90
C SER A 334 -14.61 -15.96 -25.50
N LEU A 335 -14.22 -17.05 -24.85
CA LEU A 335 -13.12 -17.93 -25.25
C LEU A 335 -13.62 -19.37 -25.33
N GLU A 336 -13.37 -20.06 -26.44
CA GLU A 336 -13.74 -21.49 -26.61
C GLU A 336 -15.18 -21.83 -26.16
N GLY A 337 -16.14 -20.99 -26.55
CA GLY A 337 -17.56 -21.21 -26.25
C GLY A 337 -18.00 -20.92 -24.80
N THR A 338 -17.12 -20.40 -23.93
CA THR A 338 -17.54 -19.88 -22.63
C THR A 338 -18.07 -18.45 -22.79
N GLU A 339 -19.36 -18.24 -22.59
CA GLU A 339 -20.04 -16.95 -22.73
C GLU A 339 -20.65 -16.48 -21.39
N GLY A 340 -20.90 -15.17 -21.25
CA GLY A 340 -21.58 -14.60 -20.09
C GLY A 340 -20.77 -14.58 -18.78
N LEU A 341 -19.46 -14.88 -18.84
CA LEU A 341 -18.58 -14.83 -17.68
C LEU A 341 -18.20 -13.38 -17.34
N THR A 342 -17.94 -13.14 -16.05
CA THR A 342 -17.31 -11.92 -15.56
C THR A 342 -15.90 -12.21 -15.04
N ILE A 343 -15.03 -11.21 -15.05
CA ILE A 343 -13.69 -11.30 -14.49
C ILE A 343 -13.81 -11.24 -12.98
N TRP A 344 -13.10 -12.13 -12.30
CA TRP A 344 -13.05 -12.13 -10.85
C TRP A 344 -12.35 -10.87 -10.34
N VAL A 345 -12.85 -10.29 -9.25
CA VAL A 345 -12.38 -8.98 -8.73
C VAL A 345 -10.88 -8.97 -8.43
N TRP A 346 -10.36 -10.06 -7.85
CA TRP A 346 -8.95 -10.14 -7.48
C TRP A 346 -8.02 -9.97 -8.71
N PRO A 347 -8.14 -10.77 -9.78
CA PRO A 347 -7.36 -10.55 -11.01
C PRO A 347 -7.46 -9.14 -11.58
N GLU A 348 -8.66 -8.59 -11.79
CA GLU A 348 -8.79 -7.29 -12.46
C GLU A 348 -8.14 -6.15 -11.69
N SER A 349 -8.21 -6.21 -10.35
CA SER A 349 -7.58 -5.22 -9.48
C SER A 349 -6.05 -5.18 -9.61
N LEU A 350 -5.41 -6.28 -10.06
CA LEU A 350 -3.95 -6.36 -10.21
C LEU A 350 -3.46 -5.56 -11.43
N TRP A 351 -4.19 -5.58 -12.55
CA TRP A 351 -3.82 -4.77 -13.73
C TRP A 351 -4.60 -3.45 -13.84
N ALA A 352 -5.56 -3.18 -12.95
CA ALA A 352 -6.25 -1.90 -12.88
C ALA A 352 -5.31 -0.67 -12.83
N PRO A 353 -4.14 -0.70 -12.14
CA PRO A 353 -3.17 0.40 -12.20
C PRO A 353 -2.65 0.72 -13.61
N ILE A 354 -2.60 -0.25 -14.52
CA ILE A 354 -2.29 -0.01 -15.95
C ILE A 354 -3.43 0.80 -16.58
N SER A 355 -4.67 0.39 -16.36
CA SER A 355 -5.86 1.11 -16.84
C SER A 355 -5.90 2.55 -16.30
N PHE A 356 -5.54 2.76 -15.04
CA PHE A 356 -5.49 4.07 -14.43
C PHE A 356 -4.32 4.91 -14.94
N THR A 357 -3.18 4.28 -15.24
CA THR A 357 -2.06 4.96 -15.92
C THR A 357 -2.48 5.46 -17.30
N LYS A 358 -3.14 4.60 -18.11
CA LYS A 358 -3.69 5.00 -19.41
C LYS A 358 -4.68 6.16 -19.29
N THR A 359 -5.59 6.08 -18.32
CA THR A 359 -6.59 7.12 -18.07
C THR A 359 -5.92 8.44 -17.65
N ALA A 360 -4.93 8.40 -16.75
CA ALA A 360 -4.20 9.59 -16.30
C ALA A 360 -3.44 10.27 -17.44
N LEU A 361 -2.80 9.48 -18.32
CA LEU A 361 -2.11 9.99 -19.50
C LEU A 361 -3.08 10.63 -20.50
N GLU A 362 -4.23 10.00 -20.74
CA GLU A 362 -5.30 10.54 -21.59
C GLU A 362 -5.82 11.88 -21.04
N MET A 363 -6.13 11.95 -19.74
CA MET A 363 -6.62 13.17 -19.08
C MET A 363 -5.59 14.31 -19.09
N LYS A 364 -4.30 13.97 -19.00
CA LYS A 364 -3.20 14.93 -19.10
C LYS A 364 -2.88 15.34 -20.54
N GLN A 365 -3.57 14.77 -21.54
CA GLN A 365 -3.27 14.95 -22.96
C GLN A 365 -1.78 14.68 -23.26
N SER A 366 -1.23 13.65 -22.61
CA SER A 366 0.16 13.27 -22.78
C SER A 366 0.38 12.63 -24.15
N GLU A 367 1.52 12.92 -24.78
CA GLU A 367 1.97 12.19 -25.97
C GLU A 367 2.54 10.80 -25.61
N ASP A 368 2.76 10.53 -24.32
CA ASP A 368 3.28 9.26 -23.84
C ASP A 368 2.20 8.17 -23.81
N ASN A 369 2.57 6.97 -24.24
CA ASN A 369 1.75 5.77 -24.04
C ASN A 369 2.14 5.05 -22.75
N TRP A 370 1.24 4.24 -22.18
CA TRP A 370 1.43 3.58 -20.89
C TRP A 370 2.63 2.62 -20.87
N GLU A 371 3.00 2.03 -22.01
CA GLU A 371 4.16 1.14 -22.14
C GLU A 371 5.47 1.89 -21.84
N LYS A 372 5.53 3.20 -22.06
CA LYS A 372 6.70 4.01 -21.66
C LYS A 372 6.92 4.01 -20.14
N TRP A 373 5.85 3.78 -19.38
CA TRP A 373 5.81 3.82 -17.92
C TRP A 373 5.88 2.43 -17.29
N TRP A 374 5.39 1.40 -17.98
CA TRP A 374 5.30 0.02 -17.47
C TRP A 374 6.24 -0.98 -18.16
N CYS A 375 6.71 -0.69 -19.38
CA CYS A 375 7.46 -1.65 -20.20
C CYS A 375 8.89 -1.19 -20.54
N SER A 376 9.27 0.03 -20.21
CA SER A 376 10.63 0.53 -20.45
C SER A 376 11.55 0.26 -19.24
N SER A 377 12.79 -0.13 -19.50
CA SER A 377 13.84 -0.37 -18.50
C SER A 377 14.27 0.90 -17.77
N ASP A 378 13.99 2.08 -18.35
CA ASP A 378 14.22 3.38 -17.72
C ASP A 378 13.09 3.80 -16.76
N ALA A 379 12.00 3.03 -16.72
CA ALA A 379 10.86 3.24 -15.85
C ALA A 379 10.80 2.18 -14.73
N LYS A 380 10.22 2.54 -13.59
CA LYS A 380 10.01 1.63 -12.47
C LYS A 380 8.60 1.79 -11.90
N VAL A 381 7.94 0.67 -11.63
CA VAL A 381 6.64 0.65 -10.96
C VAL A 381 6.84 0.26 -9.50
N TYR A 382 6.35 1.08 -8.58
CA TYR A 382 6.41 0.85 -7.14
C TYR A 382 5.00 0.65 -6.60
N GLN A 383 4.73 -0.50 -5.98
CA GLN A 383 3.40 -0.85 -5.49
C GLN A 383 3.37 -0.92 -3.97
N PHE A 384 2.71 0.05 -3.34
CA PHE A 384 2.51 0.07 -1.90
C PHE A 384 1.29 -0.76 -1.52
N ILE A 385 1.51 -1.80 -0.73
CA ILE A 385 0.45 -2.74 -0.30
C ILE A 385 0.57 -3.10 1.18
N GLY A 386 -0.53 -3.56 1.77
CA GLY A 386 -0.51 -4.21 3.08
C GLY A 386 -0.09 -5.68 2.98
N GLN A 387 0.47 -6.22 4.07
CA GLN A 387 0.96 -7.61 4.13
C GLN A 387 -0.06 -8.70 3.77
N ASP A 388 -1.36 -8.44 3.90
CA ASP A 388 -2.41 -9.40 3.55
C ASP A 388 -2.53 -9.59 2.02
N ASN A 389 -1.97 -8.68 1.22
CA ASN A 389 -2.05 -8.70 -0.24
C ASN A 389 -0.82 -9.34 -0.92
N VAL A 390 0.14 -9.87 -0.15
CA VAL A 390 1.42 -10.38 -0.68
C VAL A 390 1.22 -11.53 -1.67
N TYR A 391 0.24 -12.42 -1.46
CA TYR A 391 -0.05 -13.48 -2.42
C TYR A 391 -0.48 -12.95 -3.79
N PHE A 392 -1.37 -11.95 -3.78
CA PHE A 392 -1.98 -11.43 -5.00
C PHE A 392 -0.97 -10.64 -5.84
N TYR A 393 -0.20 -9.75 -5.20
CA TYR A 393 0.79 -8.92 -5.90
C TYR A 393 2.13 -9.62 -6.10
N GLY A 394 2.47 -10.61 -5.25
CA GLY A 394 3.69 -11.40 -5.40
C GLY A 394 3.48 -12.52 -6.42
N PRO A 395 3.18 -13.75 -6.00
CA PRO A 395 3.01 -14.86 -6.93
C PRO A 395 2.03 -14.62 -8.09
N ALA A 396 0.82 -14.11 -7.82
CA ALA A 396 -0.24 -14.08 -8.84
C ALA A 396 0.00 -12.99 -9.91
N GLU A 397 0.19 -11.73 -9.51
CA GLU A 397 0.44 -10.62 -10.44
C GLU A 397 1.73 -10.81 -11.22
N MET A 398 2.82 -11.22 -10.57
CA MET A 398 4.10 -11.42 -11.27
C MET A 398 3.98 -12.51 -12.34
N SER A 399 3.24 -13.58 -12.06
CA SER A 399 2.94 -14.62 -13.06
C SER A 399 2.07 -14.09 -14.19
N ILE A 400 1.04 -13.30 -13.89
CA ILE A 400 0.19 -12.66 -14.91
C ILE A 400 1.06 -11.80 -15.83
N PHE A 401 1.93 -10.95 -15.27
CA PHE A 401 2.78 -10.05 -16.05
C PHE A 401 3.84 -10.81 -16.86
N MET A 402 4.47 -11.83 -16.29
CA MET A 402 5.35 -12.74 -17.04
C MET A 402 4.60 -13.41 -18.20
N GLY A 403 3.35 -13.84 -17.97
CA GLY A 403 2.49 -14.46 -18.98
C GLY A 403 2.11 -13.53 -20.14
N LEU A 404 2.19 -12.21 -19.98
CA LEU A 404 1.93 -11.26 -21.08
C LEU A 404 3.06 -11.18 -22.11
N GLN A 405 4.27 -11.65 -21.77
CA GLN A 405 5.45 -11.52 -22.63
C GLN A 405 5.40 -12.43 -23.87
N GLY A 406 4.67 -13.53 -23.81
CA GLY A 406 4.63 -14.56 -24.84
C GLY A 406 4.50 -15.95 -24.23
N LYS A 407 4.61 -16.98 -25.08
CA LYS A 407 4.57 -18.39 -24.63
C LYS A 407 5.78 -18.76 -23.76
N ASP A 408 6.95 -18.25 -24.12
CA ASP A 408 8.21 -18.47 -23.41
C ASP A 408 8.59 -17.21 -22.63
N SER A 409 8.07 -17.09 -21.41
CA SER A 409 8.33 -15.94 -20.53
C SER A 409 9.75 -15.95 -19.97
N VAL A 410 10.31 -14.76 -19.72
CA VAL A 410 11.66 -14.63 -19.15
C VAL A 410 11.68 -13.66 -17.96
N TYR A 411 12.66 -13.87 -17.08
CA TYR A 411 12.95 -12.98 -15.96
C TYR A 411 14.48 -12.77 -15.84
N PRO A 412 14.99 -11.53 -15.74
CA PRO A 412 14.23 -10.26 -15.78
C PRO A 412 13.58 -10.00 -17.16
N ALA A 413 12.53 -9.17 -17.17
CA ALA A 413 11.81 -8.83 -18.40
C ALA A 413 12.68 -7.99 -19.36
N PRO A 414 12.64 -8.23 -20.68
CA PRO A 414 13.38 -7.44 -21.67
C PRO A 414 12.72 -6.06 -21.92
N GLU A 415 13.45 -5.14 -22.56
CA GLU A 415 12.89 -3.83 -22.99
C GLU A 415 11.64 -4.02 -23.84
N GLY A 416 10.58 -3.26 -23.55
CA GLY A 416 9.31 -3.31 -24.25
C GLY A 416 8.35 -4.39 -23.75
N ALA A 417 8.81 -5.35 -22.95
CA ALA A 417 7.95 -6.21 -22.16
C ALA A 417 7.56 -5.52 -20.85
N ILE A 418 6.43 -5.91 -20.26
CA ILE A 418 6.02 -5.41 -18.95
C ILE A 418 7.09 -5.70 -17.91
N GLN A 419 7.58 -4.66 -17.25
CA GLN A 419 8.63 -4.76 -16.23
C GLN A 419 8.03 -5.25 -14.91
N THR A 420 8.80 -6.03 -14.16
CA THR A 420 8.42 -6.52 -12.84
C THR A 420 8.32 -5.34 -11.86
N PRO A 421 7.13 -5.07 -11.27
CA PRO A 421 6.99 -4.05 -10.25
C PRO A 421 7.79 -4.35 -8.99
N GLU A 422 8.10 -3.30 -8.25
CA GLU A 422 8.73 -3.38 -6.94
C GLU A 422 7.69 -3.27 -5.83
N LEU A 423 7.60 -4.33 -5.02
CA LEU A 423 6.59 -4.46 -3.98
C LEU A 423 7.07 -3.82 -2.67
N ILE A 424 6.37 -2.78 -2.22
CA ILE A 424 6.65 -2.10 -0.96
C ILE A 424 5.55 -2.49 0.05
N VAL A 425 5.81 -3.62 0.73
CA VAL A 425 4.82 -4.29 1.58
C VAL A 425 4.89 -3.77 3.02
N ASN A 426 3.85 -3.11 3.53
CA ASN A 426 3.77 -2.66 4.93
C ASN A 426 3.04 -3.68 5.83
N ASN A 427 3.54 -3.84 7.06
CA ASN A 427 2.84 -4.57 8.12
C ASN A 427 1.58 -3.83 8.60
N HIS A 428 0.74 -4.51 9.38
CA HIS A 428 -0.49 -3.93 9.93
C HIS A 428 -0.23 -2.74 10.87
N VAL A 429 -1.08 -1.71 10.72
CA VAL A 429 -1.35 -0.75 11.79
C VAL A 429 -2.49 -1.33 12.64
N LEU A 430 -2.16 -1.76 13.86
CA LEU A 430 -3.14 -2.30 14.80
C LEU A 430 -3.84 -1.16 15.53
N PHE A 431 -5.12 -1.29 15.85
CA PHE A 431 -5.82 -0.35 16.72
C PHE A 431 -5.92 -0.91 18.13
N LEU A 432 -5.37 -0.22 19.12
CA LEU A 432 -5.37 -0.67 20.53
C LEU A 432 -4.85 -2.12 20.70
N ASN A 433 -3.76 -2.45 20.00
CA ASN A 433 -3.09 -3.77 19.94
C ASN A 433 -3.91 -4.89 19.28
N LYS A 434 -4.98 -4.55 18.57
CA LYS A 434 -5.80 -5.53 17.84
C LYS A 434 -5.82 -5.20 16.36
N LYS A 435 -5.91 -6.23 15.52
CA LYS A 435 -6.14 -6.04 14.09
C LYS A 435 -7.48 -5.32 13.92
N ALA A 436 -7.53 -4.32 13.05
CA ALA A 436 -8.76 -3.60 12.76
C ALA A 436 -9.81 -4.59 12.23
N GLY A 437 -10.95 -4.67 12.91
CA GLY A 437 -12.04 -5.57 12.54
C GLY A 437 -13.38 -5.04 13.03
N SER A 438 -14.41 -5.18 12.20
CA SER A 438 -15.78 -4.71 12.49
C SER A 438 -16.44 -5.43 13.67
N SER A 439 -15.90 -6.58 14.09
CA SER A 439 -16.35 -7.38 15.24
C SER A 439 -15.71 -6.97 16.58
N SER A 440 -14.79 -6.00 16.59
CA SER A 440 -14.14 -5.55 17.84
C SER A 440 -15.10 -4.70 18.70
N ALA A 441 -15.07 -4.91 20.02
CA ALA A 441 -15.86 -4.14 20.97
C ALA A 441 -15.57 -2.62 20.94
N VAL A 442 -14.33 -2.25 20.60
CA VAL A 442 -13.96 -0.88 20.25
C VAL A 442 -13.74 -0.86 18.75
N LYS A 443 -14.58 -0.12 18.02
CA LYS A 443 -14.48 -0.03 16.56
C LYS A 443 -13.22 0.77 16.19
N PRO A 444 -12.46 0.32 15.18
CA PRO A 444 -11.37 1.12 14.65
C PRO A 444 -11.91 2.40 14.00
N PRO A 445 -11.23 3.55 14.18
CA PRO A 445 -11.74 4.83 13.70
C PRO A 445 -11.65 4.95 12.19
N MET A 446 -12.64 5.64 11.59
CA MET A 446 -12.50 6.12 10.23
C MET A 446 -11.38 7.16 10.16
N ALA A 447 -10.73 7.28 9.01
CA ALA A 447 -9.63 8.22 8.89
C ALA A 447 -10.09 9.67 9.01
N GLY A 448 -11.32 9.99 8.58
CA GLY A 448 -11.94 11.30 8.77
C GLY A 448 -12.08 11.69 10.24
N GLU A 449 -12.46 10.75 11.12
CA GLU A 449 -12.62 10.98 12.57
C GLU A 449 -11.31 11.46 13.23
N LEU A 450 -10.15 10.99 12.75
CA LEU A 450 -8.86 11.42 13.29
C LEU A 450 -8.58 12.90 13.01
N LEU A 451 -9.13 13.46 11.94
CA LEU A 451 -8.96 14.87 11.56
C LEU A 451 -9.75 15.82 12.47
N GLU A 452 -10.66 15.31 13.30
CA GLU A 452 -11.33 16.09 14.34
C GLU A 452 -10.41 16.41 15.54
N HIS A 453 -9.23 15.79 15.59
CA HIS A 453 -8.30 15.92 16.71
C HIS A 453 -6.88 16.33 16.30
N TYR A 454 -6.49 16.06 15.05
CA TYR A 454 -5.12 16.21 14.57
C TYR A 454 -5.09 16.93 13.22
N MET A 455 -4.03 17.69 12.97
CA MET A 455 -3.75 18.18 11.63
C MET A 455 -3.27 17.01 10.73
N PRO A 456 -3.56 17.04 9.42
CA PRO A 456 -3.10 16.01 8.47
C PRO A 456 -1.60 15.72 8.58
N GLU A 457 -0.76 16.75 8.63
CA GLU A 457 0.69 16.61 8.70
C GLU A 457 1.19 15.98 10.01
N GLN A 458 0.46 16.16 11.13
CA GLN A 458 0.77 15.47 12.38
C GLN A 458 0.55 13.96 12.25
N LEU A 459 -0.55 13.56 11.60
CA LEU A 459 -0.85 12.15 11.33
C LEU A 459 0.11 11.55 10.30
N ARG A 460 0.45 12.29 9.23
CA ARG A 460 1.44 11.84 8.24
C ARG A 460 2.79 11.57 8.88
N ALA A 461 3.31 12.53 9.66
CA ALA A 461 4.56 12.36 10.40
C ALA A 461 4.51 11.17 11.37
N HIS A 462 3.39 10.99 12.08
CA HIS A 462 3.20 9.87 12.99
C HIS A 462 3.22 8.52 12.25
N PHE A 463 2.45 8.37 11.17
CA PHE A 463 2.38 7.12 10.40
C PHE A 463 3.71 6.77 9.74
N LEU A 464 4.43 7.74 9.17
CA LEU A 464 5.77 7.52 8.62
C LEU A 464 6.79 7.15 9.70
N GLY A 465 6.60 7.64 10.93
CA GLY A 465 7.38 7.25 12.10
C GLY A 465 7.15 5.81 12.57
N LEU A 466 6.11 5.13 12.07
CA LEU A 466 5.86 3.72 12.37
C LEU A 466 6.81 2.83 11.57
N GLY A 467 7.51 1.92 12.26
CA GLY A 467 8.37 0.90 11.64
C GLY A 467 7.61 -0.23 10.94
N LEU A 468 6.64 0.09 10.07
CA LEU A 468 5.78 -0.89 9.38
C LEU A 468 6.53 -1.77 8.38
N GLY A 469 7.73 -1.37 7.96
CA GLY A 469 8.64 -2.25 7.20
C GLY A 469 9.28 -3.36 8.02
N ILE A 470 9.18 -3.29 9.35
CA ILE A 470 9.82 -4.24 10.27
C ILE A 470 8.78 -5.14 10.93
N ARG A 471 7.69 -4.56 11.44
CA ARG A 471 6.67 -5.28 12.19
C ARG A 471 5.34 -4.52 12.21
N SER A 472 4.28 -5.22 12.59
CA SER A 472 3.01 -4.60 12.91
C SER A 472 3.15 -3.67 14.13
N VAL A 473 2.57 -2.48 14.08
CA VAL A 473 2.67 -1.47 15.15
C VAL A 473 1.27 -1.06 15.62
N SER A 474 1.13 -0.84 16.92
CA SER A 474 -0.12 -0.44 17.54
C SER A 474 -0.30 1.07 17.56
N PHE A 475 -1.36 1.53 16.90
CA PHE A 475 -1.87 2.89 16.92
C PHE A 475 -2.86 3.08 18.07
N GLN A 476 -2.55 4.04 18.94
CA GLN A 476 -3.28 4.30 20.18
C GLN A 476 -3.49 5.81 20.40
N PRO A 477 -4.22 6.49 19.50
CA PRO A 477 -4.46 7.93 19.62
C PRO A 477 -5.19 8.24 20.93
N LYS A 478 -4.69 9.23 21.68
CA LYS A 478 -5.19 9.52 23.03
C LYS A 478 -6.70 9.84 23.07
N PRO A 479 -7.27 10.67 22.18
CA PRO A 479 -8.69 11.02 22.20
C PRO A 479 -9.63 9.83 21.97
N LEU A 480 -9.16 8.80 21.27
CA LEU A 480 -9.96 7.62 20.90
C LEU A 480 -9.55 6.36 21.68
N ASN A 481 -8.75 6.51 22.74
CA ASN A 481 -8.34 5.42 23.61
C ASN A 481 -9.09 5.49 24.94
N PRO A 482 -10.07 4.61 25.19
CA PRO A 482 -10.85 4.60 26.43
C PRO A 482 -10.02 4.38 27.71
N LYS A 483 -8.79 3.87 27.57
CA LYS A 483 -7.87 3.63 28.69
C LYS A 483 -6.88 4.77 28.93
N ALA A 484 -6.87 5.80 28.09
CA ALA A 484 -5.94 6.90 28.23
C ALA A 484 -6.33 7.80 29.41
N ARG A 485 -5.34 8.18 30.22
CA ARG A 485 -5.48 9.16 31.30
C ARG A 485 -5.13 10.55 30.78
N GLU A 486 -5.62 11.57 31.49
CA GLU A 486 -5.32 12.97 31.16
C GLU A 486 -3.82 13.27 31.16
N SER A 487 -3.05 12.65 32.07
CA SER A 487 -1.60 12.81 32.16
C SER A 487 -0.79 12.04 31.11
N ASP A 488 -1.41 11.13 30.35
CA ASP A 488 -0.70 10.34 29.35
C ASP A 488 -0.35 11.22 28.14
N SER A 489 0.83 11.02 27.57
CA SER A 489 1.25 11.68 26.34
C SER A 489 0.49 11.12 25.14
N ASP A 490 0.03 11.99 24.25
CA ASP A 490 -0.54 11.54 22.99
C ASP A 490 0.56 11.10 22.02
N PRO A 491 0.55 9.84 21.55
CA PRO A 491 1.56 9.36 20.62
C PRO A 491 1.58 10.17 19.32
N VAL A 492 0.44 10.58 18.75
CA VAL A 492 0.40 11.33 17.48
C VAL A 492 1.07 12.69 17.63
N LEU A 493 0.84 13.35 18.76
CA LEU A 493 1.40 14.68 19.03
C LEU A 493 2.90 14.63 19.35
N LYS A 494 3.47 13.45 19.63
CA LYS A 494 4.91 13.30 19.87
C LYS A 494 5.69 13.58 18.59
N GLU A 495 5.37 12.92 17.49
CA GLU A 495 5.98 13.21 16.18
C GLU A 495 5.51 14.56 15.65
N GLY A 496 4.24 14.92 15.85
CA GLY A 496 3.71 16.25 15.50
C GLY A 496 4.39 17.42 16.24
N ASN A 497 5.08 17.17 17.36
CA ASN A 497 5.84 18.18 18.10
C ASN A 497 7.05 18.69 17.30
N LEU A 498 7.67 17.81 16.52
CA LEU A 498 8.77 18.16 15.64
C LEU A 498 8.35 19.27 14.67
N LEU A 499 7.17 19.14 14.07
CA LEU A 499 6.61 20.13 13.15
C LEU A 499 6.20 21.41 13.89
N THR A 500 5.22 21.27 14.78
CA THR A 500 4.46 22.40 15.36
C THR A 500 5.27 23.26 16.33
N ASN A 501 6.33 22.71 16.93
CA ASN A 501 7.15 23.44 17.90
C ASN A 501 8.61 23.55 17.45
N VAL A 502 9.27 22.45 17.09
CA VAL A 502 10.72 22.45 16.88
C VAL A 502 11.08 23.10 15.54
N PHE A 503 10.50 22.62 14.43
CA PHE A 503 10.79 23.14 13.10
C PHE A 503 10.20 24.55 12.94
N ASN A 504 8.93 24.71 13.30
CA ASN A 504 8.25 26.00 13.25
C ASN A 504 9.01 27.11 14.02
N ARG A 505 9.59 26.81 15.19
CA ARG A 505 10.36 27.79 15.97
C ARG A 505 11.55 28.35 15.21
N VAL A 506 12.38 27.50 14.59
CA VAL A 506 13.60 27.99 13.94
C VAL A 506 13.28 28.75 12.66
N VAL A 507 12.27 28.31 11.90
CA VAL A 507 11.78 29.03 10.71
C VAL A 507 11.30 30.43 11.12
N ARG A 508 10.39 30.53 12.10
CA ARG A 508 9.88 31.82 12.60
C ARG A 508 11.00 32.72 13.12
N SER A 509 11.97 32.14 13.81
CA SER A 509 13.11 32.89 14.34
C SER A 509 13.96 33.51 13.23
N CYS A 510 14.16 32.81 12.11
CA CYS A 510 14.85 33.37 10.94
C CYS A 510 14.06 34.54 10.33
N PHE A 511 12.75 34.38 10.11
CA PHE A 511 11.89 35.43 9.56
C PHE A 511 11.84 36.68 10.46
N TYR A 512 11.62 36.51 11.76
CA TYR A 512 11.57 37.63 12.69
C TYR A 512 12.90 38.37 12.81
N THR A 513 14.03 37.66 12.79
CA THR A 513 15.35 38.30 12.78
C THR A 513 15.60 39.06 11.48
N ALA A 514 15.25 38.49 10.33
CA ALA A 514 15.33 39.19 9.04
C ALA A 514 14.47 40.46 9.01
N GLN A 515 13.22 40.38 9.50
CA GLN A 515 12.30 41.52 9.62
C GLN A 515 12.84 42.60 10.55
N LYS A 516 13.45 42.22 11.68
CA LYS A 516 13.91 43.16 12.70
C LYS A 516 15.21 43.87 12.34
N TYR A 517 16.16 43.15 11.75
CA TYR A 517 17.54 43.64 11.60
C TYR A 517 17.96 43.88 10.14
N TYR A 518 17.27 43.29 9.16
CA TYR A 518 17.73 43.24 7.77
C TYR A 518 16.65 43.62 6.76
N ASP A 519 15.67 44.44 7.14
CA ASP A 519 14.61 44.95 6.23
C ASP A 519 13.90 43.83 5.46
N SER A 520 13.63 42.72 6.16
CA SER A 520 13.03 41.49 5.60
C SER A 520 13.82 40.87 4.46
N GLN A 521 15.15 40.97 4.45
CA GLN A 521 16.02 40.33 3.47
C GLN A 521 16.92 39.28 4.13
N ILE A 522 17.25 38.23 3.38
CA ILE A 522 18.31 37.29 3.76
C ILE A 522 19.64 37.98 3.48
N PRO A 523 20.52 38.18 4.48
CA PRO A 523 21.82 38.79 4.23
C PRO A 523 22.63 38.00 3.19
N ALA A 524 23.32 38.68 2.29
CA ALA A 524 24.26 38.02 1.39
C ALA A 524 25.50 37.57 2.16
N GLY A 525 26.05 36.39 1.86
CA GLY A 525 27.31 35.88 2.43
C GLY A 525 27.46 34.38 2.22
N ASP A 526 28.65 33.85 2.54
CA ASP A 526 28.94 32.43 2.42
C ASP A 526 28.35 31.65 3.61
N ILE A 527 27.93 30.41 3.33
CA ILE A 527 27.45 29.47 4.35
C ILE A 527 28.67 28.84 5.03
N SER A 528 28.63 28.73 6.36
CA SER A 528 29.69 28.09 7.14
C SER A 528 29.94 26.65 6.65
N VAL A 529 31.22 26.28 6.53
CA VAL A 529 31.64 25.00 5.94
C VAL A 529 31.05 23.81 6.68
N GLU A 530 31.02 23.88 8.01
CA GLU A 530 30.49 22.83 8.89
C GLU A 530 28.99 22.58 8.64
N ILE A 531 28.25 23.63 8.29
CA ILE A 531 26.81 23.57 7.99
C ILE A 531 26.57 22.89 6.64
N ILE A 532 27.41 23.18 5.63
CA ILE A 532 27.36 22.50 4.33
C ILE A 532 27.68 21.01 4.51
N GLU A 533 28.70 20.67 5.32
CA GLU A 533 29.09 19.28 5.59
C GLU A 533 27.97 18.51 6.32
N GLU A 534 27.34 19.09 7.35
CA GLU A 534 26.20 18.46 8.03
C GLU A 534 25.01 18.26 7.08
N ALA A 535 24.70 19.25 6.22
CA ALA A 535 23.65 19.13 5.22
C ALA A 535 23.92 18.00 4.23
N ARG A 536 25.15 17.91 3.68
CA ARG A 536 25.53 16.83 2.75
C ARG A 536 25.38 15.44 3.37
N LYS A 537 25.80 15.29 4.64
CA LYS A 537 25.67 14.04 5.37
C LYS A 537 24.19 13.65 5.56
N THR A 538 23.36 14.60 5.99
CA THR A 538 21.92 14.35 6.21
C THR A 538 21.20 14.03 4.91
N VAL A 539 21.46 14.76 3.83
CA VAL A 539 20.86 14.51 2.51
C VAL A 539 21.21 13.11 2.00
N LEU A 540 22.48 12.70 2.07
CA LEU A 540 22.91 11.37 1.65
C LEU A 540 22.29 10.26 2.50
N GLU A 541 22.17 10.47 3.82
CA GLU A 541 21.52 9.51 4.71
C GLU A 541 20.02 9.36 4.37
N VAL A 542 19.29 10.46 4.24
CA VAL A 542 17.86 10.43 3.88
C VAL A 542 17.65 9.75 2.54
N GLU A 543 18.48 10.03 1.54
CA GLU A 543 18.40 9.39 0.22
C GLU A 543 18.57 7.86 0.31
N ARG A 544 19.53 7.38 1.10
CA ARG A 544 19.76 5.94 1.33
C ARG A 544 18.62 5.26 2.09
N LEU A 545 18.01 5.98 3.04
CA LEU A 545 16.89 5.47 3.82
C LEU A 545 15.62 5.39 2.97
N ILE A 546 15.36 6.40 2.14
CA ILE A 546 14.22 6.40 1.21
C ILE A 546 14.37 5.30 0.16
N TYR A 547 15.58 5.12 -0.41
CA TYR A 547 15.87 4.06 -1.36
C TYR A 547 15.60 2.65 -0.79
N ARG A 548 15.77 2.46 0.53
CA ARG A 548 15.49 1.20 1.23
C ARG A 548 14.09 1.14 1.86
N TYR A 549 13.25 2.13 1.59
CA TYR A 549 11.89 2.22 2.15
C TYR A 549 11.84 2.26 3.69
N GLU A 550 12.89 2.78 4.33
CA GLU A 550 13.08 2.89 5.79
C GLU A 550 12.52 4.23 6.32
N PHE A 551 11.26 4.55 6.00
CA PHE A 551 10.64 5.86 6.27
C PHE A 551 10.71 6.32 7.74
N HIS A 552 10.58 5.38 8.69
CA HIS A 552 10.69 5.68 10.12
C HIS A 552 12.08 6.18 10.53
N LEU A 553 13.14 5.75 9.84
CA LEU A 553 14.49 6.26 10.04
C LEU A 553 14.69 7.61 9.37
N VAL A 554 14.00 7.89 8.25
CA VAL A 554 13.96 9.24 7.65
C VAL A 554 13.44 10.25 8.67
N MET A 555 12.33 9.94 9.36
CA MET A 555 11.80 10.77 10.44
C MET A 555 12.83 11.02 11.55
N ASN A 556 13.60 10.00 11.94
CA ASN A 556 14.65 10.14 12.96
C ASN A 556 15.81 11.04 12.49
N ALA A 557 16.26 10.87 11.24
CA ALA A 557 17.32 11.70 10.66
C ALA A 557 16.91 13.17 10.60
N LEU A 558 15.65 13.45 10.23
CA LEU A 558 15.11 14.80 10.15
C LEU A 558 14.85 15.41 11.52
N ASP A 559 14.38 14.64 12.51
CA ASP A 559 14.28 15.11 13.89
C ASP A 559 15.65 15.56 14.43
N LEU A 560 16.69 14.76 14.19
CA LEU A 560 18.05 15.09 14.61
C LEU A 560 18.55 16.37 13.93
N TYR A 561 18.41 16.47 12.61
CA TYR A 561 18.86 17.64 11.84
C TYR A 561 18.16 18.92 12.31
N ILE A 562 16.83 18.92 12.41
CA ILE A 562 16.04 20.09 12.81
C ILE A 562 16.34 20.51 14.26
N ARG A 563 16.54 19.56 15.17
CA ARG A 563 16.97 19.85 16.55
C ARG A 563 18.37 20.45 16.60
N ASN A 564 19.30 19.97 15.77
CA ASN A 564 20.65 20.54 15.67
C ASN A 564 20.61 21.96 15.13
N THR A 565 19.77 22.25 14.12
CA THR A 565 19.51 23.62 13.63
C THR A 565 19.05 24.54 14.76
N ASN A 566 18.11 24.08 15.59
CA ASN A 566 17.65 24.86 16.75
C ASN A 566 18.76 25.08 17.79
N LYS A 567 19.58 24.07 18.08
CA LYS A 567 20.72 24.21 19.02
C LYS A 567 21.75 25.21 18.49
N TYR A 568 22.07 25.15 17.20
CA TYR A 568 22.95 26.10 16.53
C TYR A 568 22.40 27.53 16.65
N TRP A 569 21.13 27.73 16.28
CA TRP A 569 20.47 29.03 16.39
C TRP A 569 20.53 29.58 17.82
N VAL A 570 20.02 28.83 18.81
CA VAL A 570 19.89 29.30 20.19
C VAL A 570 21.24 29.64 20.80
N ARG A 571 22.28 28.84 20.57
CA ARG A 571 23.62 29.09 21.10
C ARG A 571 24.21 30.37 20.52
N ASN A 572 24.21 30.48 19.18
CA ASN A 572 24.97 31.53 18.51
C ASN A 572 24.21 32.87 18.46
N ILE A 573 22.87 32.86 18.37
CA ILE A 573 22.10 34.11 18.41
C ILE A 573 22.18 34.78 19.80
N ARG A 574 22.18 33.96 20.86
CA ARG A 574 22.35 34.44 22.22
C ARG A 574 23.72 35.09 22.41
N GLN A 575 24.77 34.45 21.91
CA GLN A 575 26.11 35.02 21.92
C GLN A 575 26.16 36.36 21.16
N ALA A 576 25.57 36.41 19.96
CA ALA A 576 25.50 37.65 19.17
C ALA A 576 24.73 38.78 19.86
N GLU A 577 23.70 38.45 20.66
CA GLU A 577 22.96 39.42 21.46
C GLU A 577 23.74 39.87 22.70
N GLU A 578 24.38 38.95 23.43
CA GLU A 578 25.19 39.23 24.62
C GLU A 578 26.44 40.06 24.29
N GLU A 579 27.07 39.79 23.15
CA GLU A 579 28.28 40.48 22.67
C GLU A 579 27.95 41.70 21.78
N ASN A 580 26.67 41.92 21.45
CA ASN A 580 26.21 42.91 20.48
C ASN A 580 26.93 42.81 19.11
N ASP A 581 27.22 41.58 18.67
CA ASP A 581 27.95 41.28 17.44
C ASP A 581 27.00 41.11 16.25
N ASP A 582 26.90 42.14 15.41
CA ASP A 582 26.09 42.07 14.18
C ASP A 582 26.69 41.16 13.10
N THR A 583 28.02 40.97 13.09
CA THR A 583 28.68 40.07 12.15
C THR A 583 28.29 38.62 12.44
N LEU A 584 28.32 38.23 13.72
CA LEU A 584 27.87 36.91 14.15
C LEU A 584 26.38 36.73 13.90
N ARG A 585 25.54 37.73 14.22
CA ARG A 585 24.09 37.68 13.94
C ARG A 585 23.81 37.43 12.46
N ARG A 586 24.51 38.15 11.59
CA ARG A 586 24.41 38.01 10.13
C ARG A 586 24.79 36.60 9.69
N GLN A 587 25.92 36.05 10.17
CA GLN A 587 26.35 34.70 9.81
C GLN A 587 25.37 33.63 10.28
N VAL A 588 24.87 33.73 11.52
CA VAL A 588 23.87 32.81 12.08
C VAL A 588 22.60 32.79 11.23
N LEU A 589 22.15 33.96 10.76
CA LEU A 589 20.97 34.06 9.93
C LEU A 589 21.18 33.42 8.54
N ILE A 590 22.33 33.65 7.91
CA ILE A 590 22.70 33.01 6.62
C ILE A 590 22.69 31.49 6.77
N ASP A 591 23.39 30.98 7.78
CA ASP A 591 23.51 29.55 8.03
C ASP A 591 22.14 28.92 8.32
N CYS A 592 21.33 29.55 9.17
CA CYS A 592 20.03 28.99 9.53
C CYS A 592 19.00 29.05 8.40
N PHE A 593 19.02 30.04 7.51
CA PHE A 593 18.18 29.99 6.31
C PHE A 593 18.60 28.84 5.38
N TYR A 594 19.90 28.57 5.24
CA TYR A 594 20.38 27.41 4.50
C TYR A 594 19.93 26.09 5.16
N MET A 595 20.10 25.94 6.47
CA MET A 595 19.63 24.75 7.20
C MET A 595 18.10 24.58 7.12
N VAL A 596 17.34 25.68 7.21
CA VAL A 596 15.88 25.67 7.04
C VAL A 596 15.50 25.22 5.64
N ARG A 597 16.23 25.64 4.60
CA ARG A 597 15.99 25.14 3.23
C ARG A 597 16.21 23.64 3.13
N ILE A 598 17.34 23.13 3.63
CA ILE A 598 17.64 21.69 3.63
C ILE A 598 16.57 20.91 4.41
N ALA A 599 16.15 21.41 5.57
CA ALA A 599 15.06 20.80 6.32
C ALA A 599 13.73 20.85 5.54
N ALA A 600 13.41 21.96 4.88
CA ALA A 600 12.16 22.13 4.14
C ALA A 600 12.06 21.17 2.95
N ILE A 601 13.09 21.06 2.11
CA ILE A 601 13.08 20.12 0.97
C ILE A 601 13.00 18.66 1.41
N LEU A 602 13.67 18.28 2.51
CA LEU A 602 13.60 16.91 3.00
C LEU A 602 12.28 16.60 3.74
N MET A 603 11.63 17.62 4.32
CA MET A 603 10.33 17.49 4.98
C MET A 603 9.15 17.65 4.02
N HIS A 604 9.34 18.16 2.80
CA HIS A 604 8.27 18.41 1.83
C HIS A 604 7.44 17.14 1.52
N PRO A 605 8.05 15.95 1.35
CA PRO A 605 7.29 14.70 1.22
C PRO A 605 6.44 14.32 2.44
N ILE A 606 6.79 14.80 3.64
CA ILE A 606 6.18 14.44 4.92
C ILE A 606 5.10 15.44 5.33
N ALA A 607 5.41 16.74 5.25
CA ALA A 607 4.59 17.86 5.71
C ALA A 607 4.49 18.93 4.62
N PRO A 608 3.74 18.64 3.54
CA PRO A 608 3.75 19.46 2.33
C PRO A 608 3.15 20.86 2.49
N GLU A 609 2.07 21.03 3.26
CA GLU A 609 1.40 22.32 3.41
C GLU A 609 2.30 23.33 4.13
N GLY A 610 2.91 22.91 5.24
CA GLY A 610 3.78 23.79 6.01
C GLY A 610 5.08 24.12 5.27
N THR A 611 5.66 23.16 4.51
CA THR A 611 6.85 23.44 3.69
C THR A 611 6.55 24.31 2.48
N GLU A 612 5.39 24.14 1.84
CA GLU A 612 4.95 25.05 0.76
C GLU A 612 4.76 26.47 1.27
N MET A 613 4.14 26.62 2.46
CA MET A 613 4.03 27.93 3.10
C MET A 613 5.40 28.56 3.39
N ILE A 614 6.41 27.77 3.77
CA ILE A 614 7.79 28.27 3.93
C ILE A 614 8.31 28.82 2.59
N ARG A 615 8.21 28.04 1.51
CA ARG A 615 8.67 28.44 0.17
C ARG A 615 7.98 29.72 -0.29
N GLU A 616 6.66 29.81 -0.14
CA GLU A 616 5.88 30.99 -0.48
C GLU A 616 6.33 32.23 0.30
N TYR A 617 6.58 32.10 1.60
CA TYR A 617 7.03 33.22 2.43
C TYR A 617 8.47 33.65 2.12
N LEU A 618 9.31 32.71 1.67
CA LEU A 618 10.64 32.99 1.14
C LEU A 618 10.59 33.67 -0.24
N GLY A 619 9.43 33.63 -0.92
CA GLY A 619 9.28 34.09 -2.30
C GLY A 619 10.11 33.30 -3.30
N ALA A 620 10.35 32.01 -3.00
CA ALA A 620 11.13 31.11 -3.82
C ALA A 620 10.27 30.45 -4.92
N ASP A 621 10.84 30.24 -6.11
CA ASP A 621 10.16 29.54 -7.21
C ASP A 621 10.09 28.01 -7.00
N GLU A 622 9.40 27.29 -7.90
CA GLU A 622 9.24 25.82 -7.86
C GLU A 622 10.56 25.06 -7.86
N SER A 623 11.64 25.61 -8.43
CA SER A 623 12.93 24.93 -8.47
C SER A 623 13.60 24.85 -7.09
N PHE A 624 13.01 25.49 -6.06
CA PHE A 624 13.38 25.33 -4.65
C PHE A 624 13.40 23.85 -4.21
N TRP A 625 12.49 23.03 -4.74
CA TRP A 625 12.36 21.61 -4.45
C TRP A 625 13.32 20.70 -5.26
N SER A 626 14.06 21.26 -6.22
CA SER A 626 14.95 20.47 -7.08
C SER A 626 16.12 19.86 -6.30
N TRP A 627 16.23 18.54 -6.36
CA TRP A 627 17.36 17.83 -5.75
C TRP A 627 18.69 18.07 -6.47
N ASP A 628 18.68 18.43 -7.76
CA ASP A 628 19.90 18.78 -8.50
C ASP A 628 20.53 20.08 -7.98
N ARG A 629 19.68 20.95 -7.39
CA ARG A 629 20.07 22.22 -6.77
C ARG A 629 19.99 22.15 -5.23
N ILE A 630 20.01 20.95 -4.63
CA ILE A 630 19.76 20.76 -3.19
C ILE A 630 20.77 21.48 -2.28
N PHE A 631 21.98 21.81 -2.75
CA PHE A 631 22.99 22.51 -1.94
C PHE A 631 23.11 24.00 -2.27
N GLU A 632 22.21 24.56 -3.07
CA GLU A 632 22.18 26.01 -3.31
C GLU A 632 21.50 26.77 -2.16
N PRO A 633 21.90 28.02 -1.87
CA PRO A 633 21.22 28.82 -0.85
C PRO A 633 19.83 29.28 -1.29
N VAL A 634 19.00 29.72 -0.34
CA VAL A 634 17.65 30.24 -0.61
C VAL A 634 17.64 31.33 -1.71
N ASN A 635 18.65 32.21 -1.69
CA ASN A 635 18.75 33.32 -2.66
C ASN A 635 18.91 32.88 -4.12
N ALA A 636 19.25 31.61 -4.38
CA ALA A 636 19.34 31.08 -5.73
C ALA A 636 17.96 30.80 -6.36
N PHE A 637 16.90 30.87 -5.56
CA PHE A 637 15.51 30.60 -5.96
C PHE A 637 14.63 31.85 -5.86
N THR A 638 15.22 33.00 -5.51
CA THR A 638 14.52 34.27 -5.35
C THR A 638 15.10 35.32 -6.30
N LYS A 639 14.35 36.40 -6.54
CA LYS A 639 14.85 37.52 -7.35
C LYS A 639 15.91 38.31 -6.56
N ALA A 640 16.89 38.88 -7.25
CA ALA A 640 17.88 39.74 -6.62
C ALA A 640 17.20 40.91 -5.87
N GLY A 641 17.60 41.15 -4.62
CA GLY A 641 17.00 42.18 -3.75
C GLY A 641 15.58 41.85 -3.27
N HIS A 642 15.13 40.59 -3.37
CA HIS A 642 13.83 40.16 -2.89
C HIS A 642 13.68 40.36 -1.38
N LYS A 643 12.51 40.90 -0.97
CA LYS A 643 12.08 40.95 0.42
C LYS A 643 11.14 39.79 0.72
N LEU A 644 11.44 39.08 1.79
CA LEU A 644 10.60 38.03 2.36
C LEU A 644 9.20 38.56 2.63
N LYS A 645 8.19 37.70 2.45
CA LYS A 645 6.82 38.01 2.88
C LYS A 645 6.80 38.26 4.38
N PHE A 646 6.15 39.34 4.79
CA PHE A 646 6.07 39.70 6.20
C PHE A 646 5.33 38.60 6.99
N LEU A 647 6.01 38.05 8.00
CA LEU A 647 5.45 37.09 8.92
C LEU A 647 4.79 37.81 10.10
N GLU A 648 3.47 37.68 10.17
CA GLU A 648 2.68 38.25 11.25
C GLU A 648 3.02 37.59 12.61
N PRO A 649 2.84 38.32 13.72
CA PRO A 649 2.95 37.72 15.05
C PRO A 649 1.98 36.54 15.19
N ARG A 650 2.49 35.41 15.68
CA ARG A 650 1.72 34.17 15.93
C ARG A 650 1.24 33.43 14.67
N GLU A 651 1.67 33.82 13.48
CA GLU A 651 1.49 32.97 12.31
C GLU A 651 2.46 31.77 12.39
N ASP A 652 1.92 30.56 12.27
CA ASP A 652 2.65 29.30 12.32
C ASP A 652 2.60 28.62 10.95
N PHE A 653 3.77 28.15 10.49
CA PHE A 653 3.89 27.34 9.27
C PHE A 653 3.31 25.94 9.46
N PHE A 654 3.45 25.40 10.68
CA PHE A 654 2.91 24.11 11.07
C PHE A 654 1.93 24.31 12.24
N LYS A 655 0.64 24.34 11.91
CA LYS A 655 -0.43 24.70 12.86
C LYS A 655 -0.75 23.52 13.79
N LYS A 656 -1.21 23.84 15.00
CA LYS A 656 -1.84 22.87 15.91
C LYS A 656 -3.32 22.81 15.61
N HIS A 657 -3.91 21.64 15.77
CA HIS A 657 -5.35 21.48 15.59
C HIS A 657 -6.12 22.28 16.67
N PRO A 658 -7.27 22.91 16.37
CA PRO A 658 -8.05 23.67 17.35
C PRO A 658 -8.35 22.94 18.67
N SER A 659 -8.61 21.63 18.60
CA SER A 659 -8.85 20.78 19.79
C SER A 659 -7.68 20.76 20.80
N GLN A 660 -6.47 21.10 20.35
CA GLN A 660 -5.24 21.07 21.16
C GLN A 660 -5.07 22.33 22.00
N PHE A 661 -5.90 23.36 21.78
CA PHE A 661 -5.91 24.59 22.59
C PHE A 661 -6.93 24.54 23.74
N SER A 662 -7.79 23.52 23.77
CA SER A 662 -8.95 23.42 24.68
C SER A 662 -8.68 22.76 26.02
N SER A 663 -7.43 22.41 26.35
CA SER A 663 -7.06 21.80 27.63
C SER A 663 -6.23 22.76 28.49
N LYS A 664 -6.89 23.78 29.04
CA LYS A 664 -6.38 24.54 30.19
C LYS A 664 -7.41 24.56 31.30
#